data_AF-A0A2E5UPB7-F1
#
_entry.id   AF-A0A2E5UPB7-F1
#
_cell.length_a   1.000
_cell.length_b   1.000
_cell.length_c   1.000
_cell.angle_alpha   90.00
_cell.angle_beta   90.00
_cell.angle_gamma   90.00
#
_symmetry.space_group_name_H-M   'P 1'
#
loop_
_entity.id
_entity.type
_entity.pdbx_description
1 polymer ?
#
loop_
_entity_poly.entity_id
_entity_poly.type
_entity_poly.pdbx_seq_one_letter_code
_entity_poly.pdbx_strand_id
1 'polypeptide(L)'
;MKNKNKFNKLLASGMSLPIAMMFTIGGSGILYAYYSQLYARNWNVNYKIAKYKAKLNANSGIAHAMANYLYRRDFVGAADSIENSILINDIYPDRLRKQESITPNPERMGRYLVYPYKEYNSEVAKFNPKAWSEGQATIKNLYNNSMIVKDTVNIELTTASSLSDFLYLTNSEKAGGAPFVFDGSPNFNNRREVNFGSGDSFNNLWPGNETVCDVDIKTNGQFVMSDFGCPTFNNTVSLMENEDGEVNYPDLGLCSEQQVFRGDPPLDTLKATCLPPDGYEEMKRAVEYGNDHIFIDATTKLNWQPTYISRDTLIMTDIEFFTENGGGVKVKQWWYLMPPYLSPSSQSLSPFVFGNSLNSPGYTCSETNLYNCDKYQESMQNFHSKNVLSNGMDYEINPIVKGTYGFHHYDIPDIHIPGPWTSQLNDSHLLPEYQNDGFVKYYCNGRPTAIYVKGGPVRVHGTYKGQYTVVTDEYTTYHRHAWGSNLSASSGGPKIDTLWNNIWIIDDIRNEDASWNGSLLNAQPEEVSDLGCVGGSENVLGLVSGANVYVANTQANGARNNTWNQDVHIHAHIIAFNESFGVHYWQNTMTTAGNTYTNPPYGDGQGIARYGAGGTTDYRGTIYLWGGIVQKYRGYTVRNNPGPYQTNDIGMDKNYNFDCNLKCNFPPLYPENIESSDCGGSQEEEKKYNVYKYF
;
A
#
# COMPACT_ATOMS: atom_id res chain seq x y z
N MET A 1 -67.45 92.79 -28.66
CA MET A 1 -66.89 91.54 -29.23
C MET A 1 -65.40 91.62 -29.67
N LYS A 2 -64.74 92.79 -29.78
CA LYS A 2 -63.33 92.86 -30.28
C LYS A 2 -62.21 92.54 -29.28
N ASN A 3 -62.43 92.59 -27.96
CA ASN A 3 -61.37 92.34 -26.96
C ASN A 3 -61.17 90.86 -26.57
N LYS A 4 -62.15 89.98 -26.79
CA LYS A 4 -62.02 88.54 -26.45
C LYS A 4 -61.06 87.79 -27.39
N ASN A 5 -60.98 88.18 -28.67
CA ASN A 5 -60.13 87.53 -29.66
C ASN A 5 -58.63 87.88 -29.52
N LYS A 6 -58.29 89.03 -28.93
CA LYS A 6 -56.89 89.43 -28.73
C LYS A 6 -56.27 88.73 -27.50
N PHE A 7 -57.06 88.53 -26.45
CA PHE A 7 -56.66 87.81 -25.24
C PHE A 7 -56.47 86.31 -25.50
N ASN A 8 -57.37 85.69 -26.27
CA ASN A 8 -57.24 84.28 -26.67
C ASN A 8 -56.03 84.02 -27.60
N LYS A 9 -55.66 84.99 -28.47
CA LYS A 9 -54.44 84.89 -29.29
C LYS A 9 -53.15 85.01 -28.48
N LEU A 10 -53.13 85.85 -27.43
CA LEU A 10 -51.98 86.01 -26.52
C LEU A 10 -51.80 84.81 -25.58
N LEU A 11 -52.89 84.22 -25.10
CA LEU A 11 -52.87 82.97 -24.33
C LEU A 11 -52.42 81.78 -25.19
N ALA A 12 -52.90 81.68 -26.44
CA ALA A 12 -52.49 80.63 -27.37
C ALA A 12 -51.04 80.76 -27.84
N SER A 13 -50.49 81.98 -27.97
CA SER A 13 -49.08 82.19 -28.36
C SER A 13 -48.09 82.10 -27.20
N GLY A 14 -48.53 82.33 -25.95
CA GLY A 14 -47.70 82.22 -24.75
C GLY A 14 -47.58 80.79 -24.20
N MET A 15 -48.58 79.93 -24.46
CA MET A 15 -48.57 78.52 -24.03
C MET A 15 -47.89 77.57 -25.02
N SER A 16 -47.69 77.96 -26.28
CA SER A 16 -47.09 77.09 -27.30
C SER A 16 -45.65 76.70 -26.97
N LEU A 17 -44.85 77.62 -26.44
CA LEU A 17 -43.43 77.40 -26.14
C LEU A 17 -43.23 76.51 -24.89
N PRO A 18 -43.92 76.73 -23.75
CA PRO A 18 -43.89 75.81 -22.61
C PRO A 18 -44.43 74.41 -22.93
N ILE A 19 -45.50 74.31 -23.73
CA ILE A 19 -46.07 73.03 -24.17
C ILE A 19 -45.08 72.30 -25.08
N ALA A 20 -44.46 72.99 -26.03
CA ALA A 20 -43.40 72.42 -26.86
C ALA A 20 -42.22 71.96 -26.00
N MET A 21 -41.79 72.75 -25.01
CA MET A 21 -40.72 72.37 -24.08
C MET A 21 -41.07 71.13 -23.26
N MET A 22 -42.31 71.01 -22.77
CA MET A 22 -42.79 69.83 -22.06
C MET A 22 -42.87 68.59 -22.96
N PHE A 23 -43.34 68.73 -24.20
CA PHE A 23 -43.33 67.62 -25.16
C PHE A 23 -41.92 67.21 -25.58
N THR A 24 -40.97 68.16 -25.69
CA THR A 24 -39.56 67.85 -25.98
C THR A 24 -38.88 67.18 -24.79
N ILE A 25 -39.13 67.62 -23.56
CA ILE A 25 -38.60 66.99 -22.34
C ILE A 25 -39.23 65.61 -22.13
N GLY A 26 -40.54 65.49 -22.30
CA GLY A 26 -41.27 64.22 -22.20
C GLY A 26 -40.85 63.24 -23.29
N GLY A 27 -40.72 63.71 -24.54
CA GLY A 27 -40.21 62.92 -25.66
C GLY A 27 -38.76 62.50 -25.46
N SER A 28 -37.89 63.39 -24.98
CA SER A 28 -36.50 63.05 -24.63
C SER A 28 -36.42 62.07 -23.46
N GLY A 29 -37.29 62.17 -22.46
CA GLY A 29 -37.36 61.25 -21.34
C GLY A 29 -37.78 59.84 -21.76
N ILE A 30 -38.77 59.72 -22.64
CA ILE A 30 -39.19 58.43 -23.23
C ILE A 30 -38.07 57.84 -24.07
N LEU A 31 -37.40 58.65 -24.91
CA LEU A 31 -36.27 58.23 -25.72
C LEU A 31 -35.12 57.72 -24.83
N TYR A 32 -34.77 58.47 -23.78
CA TYR A 32 -33.73 58.11 -22.82
C TYR A 32 -34.06 56.81 -22.09
N ALA A 33 -35.30 56.62 -21.65
CA ALA A 33 -35.74 55.37 -21.01
C ALA A 33 -35.65 54.16 -21.96
N TYR A 34 -36.09 54.33 -23.22
CA TYR A 34 -35.97 53.29 -24.25
C TYR A 34 -34.51 52.91 -24.54
N TYR A 35 -33.64 53.92 -24.72
CA TYR A 35 -32.20 53.68 -24.90
C TYR A 35 -31.60 52.98 -23.69
N SER A 36 -31.88 53.45 -22.47
CA SER A 36 -31.39 52.82 -21.24
C SER A 36 -31.82 51.35 -21.13
N GLN A 37 -33.07 51.03 -21.50
CA GLN A 37 -33.57 49.64 -21.51
C GLN A 37 -32.89 48.77 -22.57
N LEU A 38 -32.68 49.29 -23.79
CA LEU A 38 -31.93 48.60 -24.84
C LEU A 38 -30.49 48.33 -24.41
N TYR A 39 -29.83 49.31 -23.79
CA TYR A 39 -28.47 49.16 -23.26
C TYR A 39 -28.41 48.11 -22.16
N ALA A 40 -29.32 48.15 -21.20
CA ALA A 40 -29.39 47.15 -20.12
C ALA A 40 -29.58 45.73 -20.67
N ARG A 41 -30.43 45.56 -21.70
CA ARG A 41 -30.62 44.28 -22.39
C ARG A 41 -29.36 43.82 -23.13
N ASN A 42 -28.74 44.71 -23.90
CA ASN A 42 -27.51 44.39 -24.64
C ASN A 42 -26.36 44.04 -23.67
N TRP A 43 -26.18 44.81 -22.60
CA TRP A 43 -25.18 44.53 -21.56
C TRP A 43 -25.41 43.18 -20.90
N ASN A 44 -26.66 42.85 -20.54
CA ASN A 44 -27.00 41.56 -19.93
C ASN A 44 -26.67 40.39 -20.88
N VAL A 45 -27.00 40.51 -22.17
CA VAL A 45 -26.64 39.49 -23.18
C VAL A 45 -25.12 39.33 -23.30
N ASN A 46 -24.38 40.43 -23.39
CA ASN A 46 -22.91 40.38 -23.50
C ASN A 46 -22.23 39.85 -22.23
N TYR A 47 -22.75 40.20 -21.06
CA TYR A 47 -22.29 39.65 -19.79
C TYR A 47 -22.53 38.14 -19.73
N LYS A 48 -23.71 37.66 -20.17
CA LYS A 48 -23.99 36.21 -20.28
C LYS A 48 -23.00 35.53 -21.23
N ILE A 49 -22.78 36.07 -22.43
CA ILE A 49 -21.81 35.53 -23.40
C ILE A 49 -20.41 35.46 -22.79
N ALA A 50 -19.97 36.52 -22.11
CA ALA A 50 -18.66 36.55 -21.47
C ALA A 50 -18.54 35.57 -20.30
N LYS A 51 -19.61 35.39 -19.53
CA LYS A 51 -19.66 34.36 -18.50
C LYS A 51 -19.54 32.95 -19.11
N TYR A 52 -20.25 32.68 -20.21
CA TYR A 52 -20.08 31.42 -20.95
C TYR A 52 -18.66 31.25 -21.50
N LYS A 53 -18.04 32.30 -22.06
CA LYS A 53 -16.63 32.26 -22.51
C LYS A 53 -15.67 31.98 -21.35
N ALA A 54 -15.88 32.61 -20.20
CA ALA A 54 -15.10 32.38 -18.99
C ALA A 54 -15.23 30.91 -18.54
N LYS A 55 -16.46 30.36 -18.51
CA LYS A 55 -16.67 28.93 -18.18
C LYS A 55 -15.98 27.98 -19.17
N LEU A 56 -16.05 28.26 -20.47
CA LEU A 56 -15.33 27.45 -21.48
C LEU A 56 -13.81 27.53 -21.30
N ASN A 57 -13.27 28.72 -21.02
CA ASN A 57 -11.84 28.88 -20.73
C ASN A 57 -11.44 28.07 -19.48
N ALA A 58 -12.26 28.06 -18.43
CA ALA A 58 -12.02 27.27 -17.23
C ALA A 58 -11.98 25.76 -17.55
N ASN A 59 -12.93 25.27 -18.37
CA ASN A 59 -12.94 23.88 -18.84
C ASN A 59 -11.69 23.53 -19.66
N SER A 60 -11.24 24.44 -20.53
CA SER A 60 -9.99 24.26 -21.28
C SER A 60 -8.78 24.20 -20.34
N GLY A 61 -8.78 24.96 -19.25
CA GLY A 61 -7.75 24.89 -18.22
C GLY A 61 -7.71 23.54 -17.52
N ILE A 62 -8.88 22.98 -17.17
CA ILE A 62 -8.97 21.61 -16.64
C ILE A 62 -8.47 20.58 -17.66
N ALA A 63 -8.88 20.68 -18.92
CA ALA A 63 -8.40 19.77 -19.97
C ALA A 63 -6.87 19.82 -20.14
N HIS A 64 -6.28 21.02 -20.06
CA HIS A 64 -4.83 21.19 -20.08
C HIS A 64 -4.16 20.57 -18.85
N ALA A 65 -4.74 20.75 -17.65
CA ALA A 65 -4.22 20.12 -16.44
C ALA A 65 -4.27 18.59 -16.49
N MET A 66 -5.37 18.04 -16.99
CA MET A 66 -5.54 16.60 -17.17
C MET A 66 -4.46 16.04 -18.10
N ALA A 67 -4.36 16.56 -19.32
CA ALA A 67 -3.46 16.03 -20.35
C ALA A 67 -1.96 16.17 -19.99
N ASN A 68 -1.58 17.22 -19.27
CA ASN A 68 -0.16 17.52 -19.05
C ASN A 68 0.35 17.19 -17.64
N TYR A 69 -0.54 17.00 -16.66
CA TYR A 69 -0.13 16.87 -15.25
C TYR A 69 -0.86 15.73 -14.53
N LEU A 70 -2.19 15.77 -14.46
CA LEU A 70 -2.93 14.91 -13.51
C LEU A 70 -2.78 13.41 -13.80
N TYR A 71 -2.65 13.02 -15.07
CA TYR A 71 -2.46 11.63 -15.46
C TYR A 71 -1.00 11.16 -15.35
N ARG A 72 -0.03 12.05 -15.13
CA ARG A 72 1.38 11.65 -15.09
C ARG A 72 1.70 10.84 -13.83
N ARG A 73 2.58 9.84 -13.99
CA ARG A 73 3.03 8.99 -12.88
C ARG A 73 3.70 9.78 -11.74
N ASP A 74 4.56 10.74 -12.10
CA ASP A 74 5.42 11.53 -11.20
C ASP A 74 4.74 12.78 -10.62
N PHE A 75 3.43 12.92 -10.81
CA PHE A 75 2.71 14.13 -10.42
C PHE A 75 2.50 14.23 -8.90
N VAL A 76 3.18 15.20 -8.28
CA VAL A 76 3.01 15.57 -6.86
C VAL A 76 2.22 16.88 -6.71
N GLY A 77 2.32 17.77 -7.69
CA GLY A 77 1.67 19.10 -7.71
C GLY A 77 2.46 20.11 -8.55
N ALA A 78 1.80 21.17 -9.02
CA ALA A 78 2.50 22.31 -9.62
C ALA A 78 2.71 23.42 -8.58
N ALA A 79 3.92 23.97 -8.50
CA ALA A 79 4.26 25.03 -7.55
C ALA A 79 3.57 26.37 -7.85
N ASP A 80 3.26 26.64 -9.11
CA ASP A 80 2.69 27.90 -9.60
C ASP A 80 1.45 27.67 -10.48
N SER A 81 0.63 28.73 -10.61
CA SER A 81 -0.52 28.75 -11.52
C SER A 81 -0.06 28.74 -12.97
N ILE A 82 -0.65 27.87 -13.79
CA ILE A 82 -0.37 27.84 -15.23
C ILE A 82 -1.35 28.79 -15.93
N GLU A 83 -0.81 29.82 -16.59
CA GLU A 83 -1.59 30.81 -17.35
C GLU A 83 -1.44 30.58 -18.85
N ASN A 84 -2.56 30.41 -19.55
CA ASN A 84 -2.58 30.29 -21.00
C ASN A 84 -3.76 31.06 -21.62
N SER A 85 -3.53 31.65 -22.80
CA SER A 85 -4.55 32.38 -23.56
C SER A 85 -5.10 31.55 -24.71
N ILE A 86 -6.41 31.53 -24.90
CA ILE A 86 -7.06 30.79 -25.99
C ILE A 86 -7.36 31.74 -27.15
N LEU A 87 -6.78 31.41 -28.30
CA LEU A 87 -7.05 32.05 -29.59
C LEU A 87 -7.92 31.11 -30.44
N ILE A 88 -8.93 31.66 -31.09
CA ILE A 88 -9.70 30.92 -32.09
C ILE A 88 -9.55 31.66 -33.42
N ASN A 89 -9.08 30.93 -34.43
CA ASN A 89 -9.06 31.39 -35.81
C ASN A 89 -10.41 31.02 -36.47
N ASP A 90 -10.92 31.88 -37.34
CA ASP A 90 -12.13 31.66 -38.17
C ASP A 90 -13.50 31.62 -37.45
N ILE A 91 -13.74 32.54 -36.51
CA ILE A 91 -15.04 32.66 -35.79
C ILE A 91 -16.13 33.35 -36.62
N TYR A 92 -15.76 34.11 -37.67
CA TYR A 92 -16.69 34.99 -38.37
C TYR A 92 -17.14 34.43 -39.73
N PRO A 93 -18.44 34.17 -39.96
CA PRO A 93 -18.96 34.13 -41.32
C PRO A 93 -18.82 35.54 -41.93
N ASP A 94 -18.64 35.63 -43.26
CA ASP A 94 -18.40 36.86 -44.07
C ASP A 94 -19.33 38.07 -43.80
N ARG A 95 -20.37 37.91 -42.98
CA ARG A 95 -21.41 38.90 -42.67
C ARG A 95 -21.16 39.74 -41.40
N LEU A 96 -20.12 39.47 -40.60
CA LEU A 96 -19.81 40.22 -39.37
C LEU A 96 -18.41 40.84 -39.43
N ARG A 97 -18.29 42.17 -39.33
CA ARG A 97 -17.00 42.89 -39.40
C ARG A 97 -16.36 42.99 -38.01
N LYS A 98 -15.03 42.77 -37.92
CA LYS A 98 -14.22 42.83 -36.69
C LYS A 98 -14.41 44.12 -35.86
N GLN A 99 -14.73 45.24 -36.51
CA GLN A 99 -14.93 46.57 -35.90
C GLN A 99 -16.29 46.72 -35.18
N GLU A 100 -17.26 45.87 -35.48
CA GLU A 100 -18.60 45.85 -34.84
C GLU A 100 -18.64 44.91 -33.63
N SER A 101 -17.49 44.29 -33.30
CA SER A 101 -17.36 43.36 -32.19
C SER A 101 -17.34 44.07 -30.84
N ILE A 102 -18.17 43.58 -29.92
CA ILE A 102 -18.30 44.10 -28.55
C ILE A 102 -17.15 43.60 -27.66
N THR A 103 -16.41 42.57 -28.10
CA THR A 103 -15.16 42.09 -27.49
C THR A 103 -13.96 42.91 -27.97
N PRO A 104 -13.00 43.29 -27.09
CA PRO A 104 -11.81 44.08 -27.48
C PRO A 104 -10.97 43.44 -28.59
N ASN A 105 -10.87 42.11 -28.59
CA ASN A 105 -10.37 41.31 -29.71
C ASN A 105 -11.23 40.05 -29.83
N PRO A 106 -12.01 39.87 -30.90
CA PRO A 106 -12.90 38.72 -31.03
C PRO A 106 -12.19 37.38 -31.26
N GLU A 107 -10.94 37.39 -31.74
CA GLU A 107 -10.11 36.19 -31.89
C GLU A 107 -9.60 35.67 -30.53
N ARG A 108 -9.72 36.49 -29.47
CA ARG A 108 -9.37 36.12 -28.10
C ARG A 108 -10.61 35.70 -27.32
N MET A 109 -10.72 34.41 -27.02
CA MET A 109 -11.73 33.90 -26.07
C MET A 109 -11.48 34.38 -24.64
N GLY A 110 -10.22 34.63 -24.29
CA GLY A 110 -9.78 35.00 -22.96
C GLY A 110 -8.56 34.19 -22.54
N ARG A 111 -8.40 33.98 -21.23
CA ARG A 111 -7.33 33.18 -20.64
C ARG A 111 -7.88 32.31 -19.52
N TYR A 112 -7.12 31.31 -19.13
CA TYR A 112 -7.38 30.53 -17.92
C TYR A 112 -6.16 30.51 -17.02
N LEU A 113 -6.40 30.35 -15.72
CA LEU A 113 -5.43 30.01 -14.70
C LEU A 113 -5.81 28.62 -14.20
N VAL A 114 -4.85 27.70 -14.09
CA VAL A 114 -5.10 26.37 -13.55
C VAL A 114 -4.05 25.97 -12.51
N TYR A 115 -4.52 25.28 -11.48
CA TYR A 115 -3.76 24.86 -10.31
C TYR A 115 -3.97 23.36 -10.15
N PRO A 116 -3.11 22.52 -10.75
CA PRO A 116 -3.13 21.09 -10.49
C PRO A 116 -2.36 20.80 -9.19
N TYR A 117 -2.95 20.00 -8.31
CA TYR A 117 -2.36 19.58 -7.05
C TYR A 117 -2.86 18.19 -6.64
N LYS A 118 -2.19 17.54 -5.68
CA LYS A 118 -2.63 16.28 -5.08
C LYS A 118 -3.07 16.52 -3.64
N GLU A 119 -4.21 15.98 -3.24
CA GLU A 119 -4.75 16.20 -1.89
C GLU A 119 -5.36 14.91 -1.33
N TYR A 120 -5.20 14.70 -0.02
CA TYR A 120 -5.82 13.57 0.68
C TYR A 120 -7.33 13.76 0.75
N ASN A 121 -8.08 12.76 0.30
CA ASN A 121 -9.51 12.66 0.44
C ASN A 121 -9.83 11.67 1.58
N SER A 122 -10.41 12.18 2.66
CA SER A 122 -10.75 11.41 3.85
C SER A 122 -11.98 10.51 3.71
N GLU A 123 -12.84 10.72 2.70
CA GLU A 123 -14.01 9.88 2.43
C GLU A 123 -13.56 8.52 1.88
N VAL A 124 -12.63 8.53 0.93
CA VAL A 124 -12.09 7.32 0.28
C VAL A 124 -10.71 6.91 0.81
N ALA A 125 -10.18 7.66 1.78
CA ALA A 125 -8.85 7.52 2.37
C ALA A 125 -7.71 7.35 1.34
N LYS A 126 -7.67 8.22 0.32
CA LYS A 126 -6.68 8.18 -0.77
C LYS A 126 -6.21 9.58 -1.16
N PHE A 127 -5.03 9.69 -1.76
CA PHE A 127 -4.61 10.93 -2.41
C PHE A 127 -5.17 11.02 -3.82
N ASN A 128 -6.01 12.02 -4.04
CA ASN A 128 -6.66 12.26 -5.31
C ASN A 128 -5.96 13.43 -6.04
N PRO A 129 -5.58 13.27 -7.32
CA PRO A 129 -5.22 14.40 -8.17
C PRO A 129 -6.42 15.32 -8.37
N LYS A 130 -6.22 16.62 -8.16
CA LYS A 130 -7.23 17.67 -8.30
C LYS A 130 -6.72 18.78 -9.20
N ALA A 131 -7.63 19.46 -9.89
CA ALA A 131 -7.31 20.72 -10.52
C ALA A 131 -8.44 21.73 -10.31
N TRP A 132 -8.05 22.95 -9.93
CA TRP A 132 -8.91 24.12 -9.88
C TRP A 132 -8.55 25.05 -11.03
N SER A 133 -9.52 25.45 -11.86
CA SER A 133 -9.29 26.39 -12.95
C SER A 133 -10.22 27.61 -12.88
N GLU A 134 -9.64 28.81 -13.06
CA GLU A 134 -10.34 30.06 -13.24
C GLU A 134 -10.23 30.53 -14.69
N GLY A 135 -11.35 30.56 -15.40
CA GLY A 135 -11.43 31.13 -16.74
C GLY A 135 -11.81 32.61 -16.69
N GLN A 136 -11.15 33.41 -17.53
CA GLN A 136 -11.33 34.86 -17.60
C GLN A 136 -11.73 35.27 -19.03
N ALA A 137 -12.74 36.12 -19.15
CA ALA A 137 -13.16 36.73 -20.41
C ALA A 137 -13.29 38.24 -20.26
N THR A 138 -13.02 39.00 -21.33
CA THR A 138 -13.07 40.47 -21.28
C THR A 138 -14.31 41.03 -21.99
N ILE A 139 -14.96 42.01 -21.38
CA ILE A 139 -16.07 42.79 -21.96
C ILE A 139 -15.79 44.28 -21.87
N LYS A 140 -16.32 45.06 -22.81
CA LYS A 140 -16.23 46.53 -22.78
C LYS A 140 -17.46 47.13 -22.13
N ASN A 141 -17.27 48.00 -21.13
CA ASN A 141 -18.35 48.78 -20.54
C ASN A 141 -18.76 49.96 -21.43
N LEU A 142 -19.78 50.72 -20.99
CA LEU A 142 -20.32 51.91 -21.68
C LEU A 142 -19.27 53.00 -21.99
N TYR A 143 -18.18 53.04 -21.24
CA TYR A 143 -17.08 54.00 -21.40
C TYR A 143 -15.89 53.41 -22.19
N ASN A 144 -16.10 52.27 -22.84
CA ASN A 144 -15.08 51.53 -23.60
C ASN A 144 -13.92 51.00 -22.73
N ASN A 145 -14.11 50.93 -21.40
CA ASN A 145 -13.16 50.30 -20.49
C ASN A 145 -13.38 48.79 -20.48
N SER A 146 -12.29 48.03 -20.51
CA SER A 146 -12.33 46.57 -20.37
C SER A 146 -12.60 46.16 -18.92
N MET A 147 -13.51 45.21 -18.74
CA MET A 147 -13.79 44.51 -17.50
C MET A 147 -13.53 43.02 -17.69
N ILE A 148 -13.07 42.35 -16.63
CA ILE A 148 -12.84 40.90 -16.62
C ILE A 148 -14.02 40.22 -15.95
N VAL A 149 -14.63 39.27 -16.64
CA VAL A 149 -15.62 38.33 -16.11
C VAL A 149 -14.92 37.00 -15.84
N LYS A 150 -15.21 36.39 -14.70
CA LYS A 150 -14.57 35.16 -14.23
C LYS A 150 -15.61 34.06 -14.03
N ASP A 151 -15.19 32.81 -14.25
CA ASP A 151 -15.92 31.61 -13.86
C ASP A 151 -14.91 30.53 -13.46
N THR A 152 -15.33 29.56 -12.65
CA THR A 152 -14.42 28.55 -12.07
C THR A 152 -14.96 27.15 -12.26
N VAL A 153 -14.07 26.19 -12.46
CA VAL A 153 -14.40 24.77 -12.59
C VAL A 153 -13.37 23.95 -11.82
N ASN A 154 -13.82 22.87 -11.20
CA ASN A 154 -12.99 21.93 -10.46
C ASN A 154 -13.16 20.51 -10.97
N ILE A 155 -12.06 19.76 -10.93
CA ILE A 155 -12.08 18.32 -11.12
C ILE A 155 -11.31 17.63 -9.99
N GLU A 156 -11.82 16.48 -9.57
CA GLU A 156 -11.16 15.52 -8.71
C GLU A 156 -11.17 14.16 -9.39
N LEU A 157 -9.98 13.57 -9.50
CA LEU A 157 -9.77 12.24 -10.05
C LEU A 157 -9.56 11.22 -8.92
N THR A 158 -9.93 9.97 -9.17
CA THR A 158 -9.64 8.85 -8.26
C THR A 158 -9.08 7.66 -9.05
N THR A 159 -8.30 6.84 -8.38
CA THR A 159 -7.56 5.71 -8.96
C THR A 159 -8.54 4.72 -9.57
N ALA A 160 -8.39 4.39 -10.86
CA ALA A 160 -9.27 3.42 -11.50
C ALA A 160 -8.94 1.96 -11.10
N SER A 161 -7.71 1.70 -10.66
CA SER A 161 -7.26 0.38 -10.22
C SER A 161 -6.26 0.48 -9.06
N SER A 162 -6.15 -0.60 -8.31
CA SER A 162 -5.26 -0.76 -7.17
C SER A 162 -4.58 -2.12 -7.22
N LEU A 163 -3.45 -2.27 -6.53
CA LEU A 163 -2.85 -3.59 -6.33
C LEU A 163 -3.78 -4.58 -5.61
N SER A 164 -4.87 -4.10 -4.99
CA SER A 164 -5.91 -4.96 -4.40
C SER A 164 -6.84 -5.65 -5.43
N ASP A 165 -6.67 -5.33 -6.71
CA ASP A 165 -7.43 -5.93 -7.81
C ASP A 165 -7.00 -7.36 -8.17
N PHE A 166 -5.85 -7.81 -7.65
CA PHE A 166 -5.25 -9.10 -7.97
C PHE A 166 -5.57 -10.14 -6.90
N LEU A 167 -6.00 -11.33 -7.30
CA LEU A 167 -5.93 -12.50 -6.41
C LEU A 167 -4.48 -12.94 -6.25
N TYR A 168 -3.72 -12.89 -7.34
CA TYR A 168 -2.33 -13.30 -7.38
C TYR A 168 -1.56 -12.44 -8.38
N LEU A 169 -0.55 -11.75 -7.87
CA LEU A 169 0.45 -11.04 -8.66
C LEU A 169 1.84 -11.35 -8.11
N THR A 170 2.72 -11.83 -8.96
CA THR A 170 4.13 -12.03 -8.58
C THR A 170 5.05 -11.39 -9.60
N ASN A 171 6.07 -10.65 -9.16
CA ASN A 171 7.04 -10.05 -10.08
C ASN A 171 7.94 -11.12 -10.73
N SER A 172 8.26 -12.19 -10.01
CA SER A 172 9.00 -13.34 -10.53
C SER A 172 8.58 -14.63 -9.82
N GLU A 173 8.19 -15.66 -10.59
CA GLU A 173 7.84 -16.99 -10.04
C GLU A 173 9.02 -17.73 -9.38
N LYS A 174 10.21 -17.14 -9.38
CA LYS A 174 11.35 -17.65 -8.62
C LYS A 174 11.07 -17.58 -7.11
N ALA A 175 11.58 -18.57 -6.39
CA ALA A 175 11.38 -18.77 -4.96
C ALA A 175 11.92 -17.63 -4.11
N GLY A 176 11.21 -17.15 -3.08
CA GLY A 176 11.75 -16.12 -2.20
C GLY A 176 11.28 -16.09 -0.76
N GLY A 177 11.81 -15.07 -0.08
CA GLY A 177 11.46 -14.73 1.30
C GLY A 177 11.78 -15.77 2.35
N ALA A 178 12.64 -16.77 2.11
CA ALA A 178 12.93 -17.79 3.13
C ALA A 178 14.25 -18.55 2.87
N PRO A 179 14.80 -19.27 3.86
CA PRO A 179 16.05 -20.04 3.71
C PRO A 179 16.03 -21.09 2.58
N PHE A 180 17.17 -21.32 1.89
CA PHE A 180 17.29 -22.32 0.81
C PHE A 180 16.36 -22.08 -0.38
N VAL A 181 16.28 -20.83 -0.83
CA VAL A 181 15.60 -20.45 -2.08
C VAL A 181 16.54 -20.42 -3.29
N PHE A 182 17.80 -20.85 -3.15
CA PHE A 182 18.80 -20.86 -4.22
C PHE A 182 19.42 -22.25 -4.45
N ASP A 183 19.81 -22.54 -5.68
CA ASP A 183 20.65 -23.66 -6.07
C ASP A 183 22.12 -23.21 -6.19
N GLY A 184 22.89 -23.43 -5.12
CA GLY A 184 24.27 -23.00 -5.03
C GLY A 184 24.41 -21.54 -4.61
N SER A 185 25.40 -20.82 -5.15
CA SER A 185 25.69 -19.45 -4.72
C SER A 185 24.54 -18.48 -5.05
N PRO A 186 24.09 -17.63 -4.11
CA PRO A 186 22.98 -16.71 -4.33
C PRO A 186 23.27 -15.74 -5.46
N ASN A 187 22.42 -15.78 -6.48
CA ASN A 187 22.27 -14.75 -7.49
C ASN A 187 20.85 -14.88 -8.08
N PHE A 188 20.39 -13.86 -8.80
CA PHE A 188 19.05 -13.86 -9.38
C PHE A 188 18.77 -15.06 -10.30
N ASN A 189 19.77 -15.56 -11.01
CA ASN A 189 19.63 -16.69 -11.96
C ASN A 189 19.65 -18.06 -11.27
N ASN A 190 20.26 -18.18 -10.09
CA ASN A 190 20.35 -19.39 -9.30
C ASN A 190 19.22 -19.49 -8.26
N ARG A 191 18.31 -18.52 -8.22
CA ARG A 191 17.12 -18.60 -7.38
C ARG A 191 16.22 -19.70 -7.94
N ARG A 192 15.82 -20.63 -7.07
CA ARG A 192 15.01 -21.81 -7.41
C ARG A 192 13.70 -21.39 -8.05
N GLU A 193 13.14 -22.28 -8.84
CA GLU A 193 11.79 -22.15 -9.37
C GLU A 193 10.78 -22.76 -8.39
N VAL A 194 9.57 -22.19 -8.36
CA VAL A 194 8.43 -22.77 -7.65
C VAL A 194 7.34 -23.03 -8.67
N ASN A 195 6.88 -24.27 -8.75
CA ASN A 195 5.96 -24.70 -9.79
C ASN A 195 4.54 -24.75 -9.25
N PHE A 196 3.54 -24.56 -10.11
CA PHE A 196 2.14 -24.78 -9.77
C PHE A 196 1.76 -26.24 -9.99
N GLY A 197 1.24 -26.89 -8.96
CA GLY A 197 0.79 -28.29 -9.02
C GLY A 197 -0.68 -28.44 -8.64
N SER A 198 -1.12 -29.69 -8.47
CA SER A 198 -2.51 -29.99 -8.07
C SER A 198 -2.88 -29.50 -6.66
N GLY A 199 -1.89 -29.15 -5.84
CA GLY A 199 -2.11 -28.55 -4.51
C GLY A 199 -2.38 -27.04 -4.55
N ASP A 200 -2.14 -26.37 -5.68
CA ASP A 200 -2.44 -24.94 -5.83
C ASP A 200 -3.94 -24.75 -6.14
N SER A 201 -4.69 -24.29 -5.14
CA SER A 201 -6.14 -24.09 -5.22
C SER A 201 -6.50 -22.60 -5.31
N PHE A 202 -7.20 -22.21 -6.38
CA PHE A 202 -7.68 -20.85 -6.62
C PHE A 202 -9.21 -20.84 -6.75
N ASN A 203 -9.87 -20.00 -5.96
CA ASN A 203 -11.32 -19.82 -5.91
C ASN A 203 -12.11 -21.12 -5.68
N ASN A 204 -11.52 -22.13 -5.03
CA ASN A 204 -12.15 -23.43 -4.81
C ASN A 204 -13.28 -23.38 -3.76
N LEU A 205 -13.32 -22.35 -2.92
CA LEU A 205 -14.44 -22.14 -1.99
C LEU A 205 -15.62 -21.41 -2.65
N TRP A 206 -15.47 -20.88 -3.86
CA TRP A 206 -16.59 -20.32 -4.61
C TRP A 206 -17.51 -21.43 -5.15
N PRO A 207 -18.84 -21.26 -5.14
CA PRO A 207 -19.76 -22.22 -5.73
C PRO A 207 -19.47 -22.38 -7.22
N GLY A 208 -19.34 -23.61 -7.73
CA GLY A 208 -18.94 -23.86 -9.12
C GLY A 208 -19.89 -23.38 -10.22
N ASN A 209 -21.03 -22.78 -9.86
CA ASN A 209 -21.98 -22.15 -10.78
C ASN A 209 -21.95 -20.60 -10.71
N GLU A 210 -21.17 -20.03 -9.80
CA GLU A 210 -21.05 -18.58 -9.61
C GLU A 210 -19.72 -18.11 -10.18
N THR A 211 -19.76 -17.07 -11.01
CA THR A 211 -18.57 -16.37 -11.47
C THR A 211 -18.07 -15.52 -10.32
N VAL A 212 -16.83 -15.76 -9.90
CA VAL A 212 -16.06 -14.80 -9.10
C VAL A 212 -16.08 -13.47 -9.85
N CYS A 213 -16.16 -12.34 -9.14
CA CYS A 213 -16.02 -11.02 -9.77
C CYS A 213 -14.73 -10.93 -10.60
N ASP A 214 -14.67 -9.95 -11.49
CA ASP A 214 -13.54 -9.76 -12.40
C ASP A 214 -12.24 -9.50 -11.62
N VAL A 215 -11.39 -10.54 -11.56
CA VAL A 215 -10.19 -10.60 -10.73
C VAL A 215 -9.00 -11.06 -11.57
N ASP A 216 -7.89 -10.35 -11.39
CA ASP A 216 -6.67 -10.64 -12.13
C ASP A 216 -5.81 -11.70 -11.42
N ILE A 217 -5.33 -12.65 -12.22
CA ILE A 217 -4.26 -13.59 -11.87
C ILE A 217 -3.12 -13.35 -12.87
N LYS A 218 -1.99 -12.85 -12.38
CA LYS A 218 -0.92 -12.32 -13.21
C LYS A 218 0.46 -12.67 -12.65
N THR A 219 1.45 -12.76 -13.53
CA THR A 219 2.87 -12.76 -13.15
C THR A 219 3.63 -11.89 -14.13
N ASN A 220 4.59 -11.10 -13.66
CA ASN A 220 5.51 -10.38 -14.57
C ASN A 220 6.59 -11.32 -15.13
N GLY A 221 6.75 -12.51 -14.56
CA GLY A 221 7.64 -13.55 -15.06
C GLY A 221 6.93 -14.50 -16.02
N GLN A 222 7.35 -15.77 -15.97
CA GLN A 222 6.71 -16.87 -16.68
C GLN A 222 6.03 -17.79 -15.66
N PHE A 223 4.78 -18.14 -15.89
CA PHE A 223 4.11 -19.21 -15.12
C PHE A 223 4.78 -20.55 -15.42
N VAL A 224 5.06 -21.34 -14.38
CA VAL A 224 5.62 -22.68 -14.55
C VAL A 224 4.79 -23.71 -13.80
N MET A 225 4.31 -24.71 -14.52
CA MET A 225 3.52 -25.82 -13.99
C MET A 225 4.43 -26.97 -13.56
N SER A 226 3.91 -27.85 -12.70
CA SER A 226 4.59 -29.04 -12.25
C SER A 226 4.43 -30.19 -13.24
N ASP A 227 5.44 -31.06 -13.31
CA ASP A 227 5.29 -32.37 -13.97
C ASP A 227 4.41 -33.34 -13.15
N PHE A 228 4.11 -32.99 -11.89
CA PHE A 228 3.36 -33.83 -10.96
C PHE A 228 2.04 -33.17 -10.57
N GLY A 229 1.06 -33.27 -11.48
CA GLY A 229 -0.29 -32.73 -11.30
C GLY A 229 -0.40 -31.27 -11.75
N CYS A 230 -1.62 -30.86 -12.12
CA CYS A 230 -1.88 -29.55 -12.72
C CYS A 230 -2.84 -28.73 -11.87
N PRO A 231 -2.60 -27.42 -11.72
CA PRO A 231 -3.58 -26.51 -11.12
C PRO A 231 -4.76 -26.29 -12.08
N THR A 232 -5.79 -25.62 -11.57
CA THR A 232 -6.90 -25.11 -12.39
C THR A 232 -7.18 -23.66 -12.06
N PHE A 233 -7.16 -22.80 -13.08
CA PHE A 233 -7.56 -21.40 -13.01
C PHE A 233 -8.90 -21.24 -13.72
N ASN A 234 -9.94 -20.90 -12.95
CA ASN A 234 -11.29 -20.69 -13.49
C ASN A 234 -11.50 -19.25 -13.99
N ASN A 235 -10.61 -18.33 -13.61
CA ASN A 235 -10.58 -16.95 -14.10
C ASN A 235 -9.56 -16.82 -15.23
N THR A 236 -9.67 -15.73 -15.99
CA THR A 236 -8.69 -15.33 -17.01
C THR A 236 -7.32 -15.12 -16.36
N VAL A 237 -6.28 -15.68 -16.98
CA VAL A 237 -4.89 -15.47 -16.53
C VAL A 237 -4.19 -14.51 -17.49
N SER A 238 -3.62 -13.44 -16.93
CA SER A 238 -2.97 -12.39 -17.68
C SER A 238 -1.48 -12.70 -17.84
N LEU A 239 -1.05 -12.81 -19.11
CA LEU A 239 0.33 -13.01 -19.52
C LEU A 239 1.00 -11.67 -19.78
N MET A 240 2.31 -11.62 -19.54
CA MET A 240 3.09 -10.41 -19.67
C MET A 240 3.70 -10.27 -21.07
N GLU A 241 3.54 -9.10 -21.66
CA GLU A 241 4.27 -8.66 -22.85
C GLU A 241 5.58 -7.97 -22.45
N ASN A 242 6.71 -8.52 -22.91
CA ASN A 242 8.06 -7.99 -22.67
C ASN A 242 8.27 -6.65 -23.39
N GLU A 243 9.38 -5.96 -23.06
CA GLU A 243 9.79 -4.70 -23.71
C GLU A 243 9.88 -4.81 -25.25
N ASP A 244 10.19 -6.01 -25.78
CA ASP A 244 10.29 -6.29 -27.21
C ASP A 244 8.94 -6.63 -27.88
N GLY A 245 7.83 -6.65 -27.12
CA GLY A 245 6.50 -7.04 -27.60
C GLY A 245 6.25 -8.55 -27.64
N GLU A 246 7.16 -9.35 -27.07
CA GLU A 246 7.01 -10.81 -26.98
C GLU A 246 6.26 -11.22 -25.70
N VAL A 247 5.32 -12.17 -25.82
CA VAL A 247 4.51 -12.64 -24.69
C VAL A 247 5.18 -13.82 -23.98
N ASN A 248 5.30 -13.74 -22.65
CA ASN A 248 5.81 -14.82 -21.80
C ASN A 248 4.77 -15.94 -21.64
N TYR A 249 4.72 -16.87 -22.60
CA TYR A 249 3.81 -18.02 -22.53
C TYR A 249 4.16 -18.96 -21.36
N PRO A 250 3.17 -19.50 -20.64
CA PRO A 250 3.39 -20.44 -19.54
C PRO A 250 4.19 -21.68 -19.97
N ASP A 251 5.10 -22.15 -19.11
CA ASP A 251 5.64 -23.50 -19.20
C ASP A 251 4.64 -24.46 -18.55
N LEU A 252 4.03 -25.31 -19.38
CA LEU A 252 2.98 -26.23 -18.95
C LEU A 252 3.53 -27.55 -18.40
N GLY A 253 4.83 -27.86 -18.52
CA GLY A 253 5.35 -29.17 -18.14
C GLY A 253 4.55 -30.32 -18.78
N LEU A 254 3.99 -31.22 -17.96
CA LEU A 254 3.10 -32.32 -18.40
C LEU A 254 1.60 -31.95 -18.47
N CYS A 255 1.25 -30.69 -18.21
CA CYS A 255 -0.13 -30.20 -18.26
C CYS A 255 -0.55 -29.76 -19.66
N SER A 256 -1.86 -29.66 -19.90
CA SER A 256 -2.42 -29.03 -21.10
C SER A 256 -3.06 -27.69 -20.78
N GLU A 257 -3.05 -26.78 -21.76
CA GLU A 257 -3.61 -25.43 -21.61
C GLU A 257 -5.09 -25.47 -21.22
N GLN A 258 -5.89 -26.34 -21.86
CA GLN A 258 -7.33 -26.47 -21.57
C GLN A 258 -7.63 -27.08 -20.20
N GLN A 259 -6.67 -27.82 -19.63
CA GLN A 259 -6.81 -28.35 -18.27
C GLN A 259 -6.57 -27.24 -17.24
N VAL A 260 -5.55 -26.41 -17.48
CA VAL A 260 -5.04 -25.40 -16.55
C VAL A 260 -5.86 -24.11 -16.62
N PHE A 261 -6.12 -23.57 -17.81
CA PHE A 261 -6.80 -22.29 -18.01
C PHE A 261 -8.22 -22.54 -18.50
N ARG A 262 -9.19 -22.19 -17.65
CA ARG A 262 -10.62 -22.42 -17.87
C ARG A 262 -11.45 -21.13 -17.86
N GLY A 263 -10.79 -19.97 -17.77
CA GLY A 263 -11.42 -18.65 -17.90
C GLY A 263 -12.01 -18.40 -19.29
N ASP A 264 -12.74 -17.29 -19.42
CA ASP A 264 -13.29 -16.81 -20.69
C ASP A 264 -13.01 -15.30 -20.87
N PRO A 265 -12.01 -14.91 -21.69
CA PRO A 265 -11.07 -15.78 -22.40
C PRO A 265 -10.14 -16.54 -21.44
N PRO A 266 -9.53 -17.67 -21.83
CA PRO A 266 -8.63 -18.43 -20.93
C PRO A 266 -7.37 -17.64 -20.53
N LEU A 267 -6.84 -16.87 -21.48
CA LEU A 267 -5.63 -16.08 -21.34
C LEU A 267 -5.87 -14.68 -21.91
N ASP A 268 -5.26 -13.68 -21.29
CA ASP A 268 -5.18 -12.29 -21.79
C ASP A 268 -3.74 -11.80 -21.77
N THR A 269 -3.43 -10.71 -22.47
CA THR A 269 -2.09 -10.12 -22.54
C THR A 269 -2.10 -8.70 -21.98
N LEU A 270 -1.29 -8.45 -20.95
CA LEU A 270 -1.13 -7.15 -20.30
C LEU A 270 0.36 -6.78 -20.18
N LYS A 271 0.63 -5.48 -19.98
CA LYS A 271 1.98 -4.99 -19.61
C LYS A 271 2.37 -5.41 -18.20
N ALA A 272 3.64 -5.38 -17.84
CA ALA A 272 4.08 -5.68 -16.47
C ALA A 272 3.53 -4.69 -15.45
N THR A 273 3.22 -5.17 -14.23
CA THR A 273 2.86 -4.29 -13.11
C THR A 273 4.11 -3.90 -12.33
N CYS A 274 4.37 -2.60 -12.14
CA CYS A 274 5.56 -2.14 -11.46
C CYS A 274 5.49 -2.27 -9.94
N LEU A 275 6.50 -2.92 -9.37
CA LEU A 275 6.60 -3.20 -7.94
C LEU A 275 8.01 -2.83 -7.40
N PRO A 276 8.12 -2.06 -6.30
CA PRO A 276 7.05 -1.32 -5.63
C PRO A 276 6.61 -0.08 -6.45
N PRO A 277 5.33 0.31 -6.44
CA PRO A 277 4.88 1.58 -6.99
C PRO A 277 5.19 2.74 -6.03
N ASP A 278 5.24 3.96 -6.56
CA ASP A 278 5.49 5.19 -5.78
C ASP A 278 4.49 5.38 -4.62
N GLY A 279 3.27 4.86 -4.77
CA GLY A 279 2.21 4.90 -3.76
C GLY A 279 2.59 4.26 -2.41
N TYR A 280 3.57 3.35 -2.39
CA TYR A 280 4.08 2.76 -1.15
C TYR A 280 4.77 3.80 -0.24
N GLU A 281 5.62 4.67 -0.81
CA GLU A 281 6.27 5.74 -0.05
C GLU A 281 5.31 6.89 0.28
N GLU A 282 4.38 7.19 -0.62
CA GLU A 282 3.33 8.18 -0.37
C GLU A 282 2.45 7.79 0.82
N MET A 283 2.04 6.51 0.90
CA MET A 283 1.27 5.98 2.03
C MET A 283 1.98 6.22 3.37
N LYS A 284 3.26 5.85 3.48
CA LYS A 284 4.04 6.02 4.72
C LYS A 284 4.12 7.49 5.12
N ARG A 285 4.40 8.38 4.16
CA ARG A 285 4.45 9.85 4.40
C ARG A 285 3.10 10.41 4.83
N ALA A 286 2.01 9.93 4.24
CA ALA A 286 0.65 10.33 4.59
C ALA A 286 0.35 10.09 6.07
N VAL A 287 0.74 8.90 6.55
CA VAL A 287 0.48 8.49 7.93
C VAL A 287 1.44 9.18 8.90
N GLU A 288 2.73 9.29 8.54
CA GLU A 288 3.75 9.90 9.41
C GLU A 288 3.52 11.40 9.66
N TYR A 289 3.06 12.13 8.63
CA TYR A 289 2.84 13.59 8.73
C TYR A 289 1.37 13.99 8.86
N GLY A 290 0.44 13.04 8.77
CA GLY A 290 -1.00 13.26 8.91
C GLY A 290 -1.50 13.01 10.33
N ASN A 291 -2.69 13.55 10.64
CA ASN A 291 -3.40 13.26 11.90
C ASN A 291 -4.58 12.29 11.69
N ASP A 292 -4.77 11.82 10.47
CA ASP A 292 -5.93 11.03 10.07
C ASP A 292 -5.76 9.51 10.23
N HIS A 293 -4.54 9.09 10.56
CA HIS A 293 -4.12 7.70 10.59
C HIS A 293 -3.31 7.39 11.84
N ILE A 294 -2.98 6.12 12.05
CA ILE A 294 -2.25 5.67 13.24
C ILE A 294 -0.78 5.54 12.89
N PHE A 295 0.04 6.43 13.44
CA PHE A 295 1.49 6.36 13.34
C PHE A 295 2.09 5.72 14.60
N ILE A 296 2.93 4.70 14.42
CA ILE A 296 3.61 3.97 15.48
C ILE A 296 5.12 3.97 15.19
N ASP A 297 5.90 4.61 16.06
CA ASP A 297 7.35 4.69 15.90
C ASP A 297 8.07 3.63 16.75
N ALA A 298 8.54 2.56 16.09
CA ALA A 298 9.33 1.50 16.72
C ALA A 298 10.84 1.82 16.77
N THR A 299 11.27 2.99 16.31
CA THR A 299 12.68 3.44 16.32
C THR A 299 13.07 4.20 17.60
N THR A 300 12.10 4.53 18.45
CA THR A 300 12.29 5.33 19.68
C THR A 300 13.29 4.75 20.70
N LYS A 301 13.65 3.47 20.56
CA LYS A 301 14.60 2.75 21.41
C LYS A 301 15.96 2.48 20.77
N LEU A 302 16.20 2.99 19.55
CA LEU A 302 17.51 2.99 18.89
C LEU A 302 18.38 4.14 19.42
N ASN A 303 18.88 3.96 20.65
CA ASN A 303 19.57 5.00 21.41
C ASN A 303 21.09 4.77 21.52
N TRP A 304 21.70 4.00 20.64
CA TRP A 304 23.14 3.78 20.69
C TRP A 304 23.93 5.09 20.57
N GLN A 305 24.92 5.25 21.44
CA GLN A 305 25.79 6.42 21.44
C GLN A 305 27.27 5.97 21.51
N PRO A 306 28.17 6.55 20.70
CA PRO A 306 29.60 6.16 20.69
C PRO A 306 30.31 6.34 22.03
N THR A 307 29.85 7.30 22.83
CA THR A 307 30.53 7.78 24.06
C THR A 307 29.85 7.35 25.35
N TYR A 308 28.66 6.74 25.27
CA TYR A 308 27.86 6.34 26.43
C TYR A 308 27.58 4.83 26.38
N ILE A 309 27.25 4.23 27.53
CA ILE A 309 26.90 2.80 27.64
C ILE A 309 25.44 2.54 27.18
N SER A 310 24.92 3.37 26.27
CA SER A 310 23.58 3.23 25.72
C SER A 310 23.63 2.30 24.50
N ARG A 311 22.73 1.33 24.44
CA ARG A 311 22.64 0.33 23.38
C ARG A 311 21.30 0.43 22.68
N ASP A 312 21.28 0.05 21.40
CA ASP A 312 20.02 -0.07 20.67
C ASP A 312 19.19 -1.19 21.30
N THR A 313 17.91 -0.91 21.50
CA THR A 313 16.89 -1.89 21.88
C THR A 313 15.81 -1.86 20.82
N LEU A 314 15.36 -3.03 20.39
CA LEU A 314 14.39 -3.17 19.31
C LEU A 314 12.97 -3.14 19.88
N ILE A 315 11.98 -2.82 19.05
CA ILE A 315 10.57 -2.83 19.44
C ILE A 315 9.80 -3.77 18.51
N MET A 316 9.02 -4.67 19.10
CA MET A 316 8.03 -5.49 18.42
C MET A 316 6.65 -4.88 18.64
N THR A 317 5.87 -4.70 17.57
CA THR A 317 4.50 -4.18 17.65
C THR A 317 3.52 -5.33 17.42
N ASP A 318 2.48 -5.43 18.26
CA ASP A 318 1.36 -6.35 18.07
C ASP A 318 0.08 -5.56 17.90
N ILE A 319 -0.65 -5.90 16.84
CA ILE A 319 -1.91 -5.29 16.45
C ILE A 319 -2.95 -6.40 16.50
N GLU A 320 -3.85 -6.28 17.46
CA GLU A 320 -5.03 -7.14 17.60
C GLU A 320 -6.26 -6.36 17.11
N PHE A 321 -6.94 -6.89 16.10
CA PHE A 321 -8.21 -6.35 15.64
C PHE A 321 -9.36 -6.82 16.54
N PHE A 322 -10.31 -5.92 16.77
CA PHE A 322 -11.51 -6.22 17.54
C PHE A 322 -12.74 -5.54 16.93
N THR A 323 -13.93 -5.97 17.33
CA THR A 323 -15.19 -5.57 16.67
C THR A 323 -16.18 -4.87 17.61
N GLU A 324 -15.92 -4.88 18.92
CA GLU A 324 -16.70 -4.14 19.90
C GLU A 324 -16.67 -2.61 19.63
N ASN A 325 -17.73 -1.90 20.00
CA ASN A 325 -17.84 -0.44 19.89
C ASN A 325 -17.60 0.14 18.48
N GLY A 326 -17.92 -0.63 17.43
CA GLY A 326 -17.76 -0.19 16.04
C GLY A 326 -16.42 -0.57 15.41
N GLY A 327 -15.62 -1.39 16.09
CA GLY A 327 -14.35 -1.89 15.60
C GLY A 327 -13.16 -1.00 15.92
N GLY A 328 -11.97 -1.59 15.86
CA GLY A 328 -10.73 -0.88 16.13
C GLY A 328 -9.53 -1.81 16.20
N VAL A 329 -8.41 -1.23 16.66
CA VAL A 329 -7.19 -1.99 16.95
C VAL A 329 -6.72 -1.76 18.38
N LYS A 330 -6.29 -2.85 19.00
CA LYS A 330 -5.52 -2.88 20.23
C LYS A 330 -4.05 -2.99 19.85
N VAL A 331 -3.23 -2.10 20.39
CA VAL A 331 -1.79 -2.07 20.12
C VAL A 331 -1.03 -2.36 21.41
N LYS A 332 -0.01 -3.20 21.29
CA LYS A 332 1.02 -3.41 22.30
C LYS A 332 2.40 -3.27 21.68
N GLN A 333 3.34 -2.67 22.41
CA GLN A 333 4.75 -2.63 22.03
C GLN A 333 5.63 -3.14 23.16
N TRP A 334 6.49 -4.11 22.82
CA TRP A 334 7.51 -4.62 23.73
C TRP A 334 8.88 -4.21 23.24
N TRP A 335 9.73 -3.81 24.17
CA TRP A 335 11.16 -3.73 23.88
C TRP A 335 11.75 -5.14 23.96
N TYR A 336 12.69 -5.44 23.07
CA TYR A 336 13.40 -6.72 23.09
C TYR A 336 14.84 -6.56 22.63
N LEU A 337 15.64 -7.59 22.92
CA LEU A 337 17.00 -7.70 22.43
C LEU A 337 17.10 -8.94 21.55
N MET A 338 17.77 -8.84 20.41
CA MET A 338 18.08 -10.03 19.61
C MET A 338 19.22 -10.81 20.30
N PRO A 339 19.07 -12.11 20.62
CA PRO A 339 20.15 -12.94 21.17
C PRO A 339 21.39 -12.86 20.29
N PRO A 340 22.62 -12.91 20.85
CA PRO A 340 22.98 -13.40 22.18
C PRO A 340 22.82 -12.34 23.29
N TYR A 341 22.52 -12.75 24.53
CA TYR A 341 22.30 -11.81 25.64
C TYR A 341 23.51 -11.57 26.53
N LEU A 342 23.65 -10.34 27.03
CA LEU A 342 24.69 -10.00 28.01
C LEU A 342 24.17 -9.95 29.45
N SER A 343 25.00 -10.40 30.40
CA SER A 343 24.74 -10.48 31.84
C SER A 343 24.38 -9.10 32.40
N PRO A 344 23.40 -9.00 33.33
CA PRO A 344 23.00 -7.71 33.91
C PRO A 344 24.17 -6.93 34.54
N SER A 345 25.13 -7.63 35.17
CA SER A 345 26.36 -7.03 35.72
C SER A 345 27.28 -6.44 34.64
N SER A 346 27.23 -6.98 33.43
CA SER A 346 28.01 -6.50 32.28
C SER A 346 27.28 -5.47 31.43
N GLN A 347 25.99 -5.22 31.70
CA GLN A 347 25.22 -4.16 31.06
C GLN A 347 25.59 -2.75 31.58
N SER A 348 26.22 -2.64 32.75
CA SER A 348 26.39 -1.35 33.45
C SER A 348 27.82 -0.80 33.57
N LEU A 349 28.90 -1.52 33.21
CA LEU A 349 30.24 -1.14 33.70
C LEU A 349 31.42 -1.20 32.73
N SER A 350 31.25 -1.49 31.43
CA SER A 350 32.41 -1.50 30.52
C SER A 350 32.00 -1.38 29.04
N PRO A 351 32.72 -0.58 28.22
CA PRO A 351 32.61 -0.66 26.76
C PRO A 351 33.21 -1.98 26.21
N PHE A 352 33.89 -2.75 27.08
CA PHE A 352 34.50 -4.03 26.77
C PHE A 352 33.70 -5.20 27.34
N VAL A 353 33.32 -6.16 26.48
CA VAL A 353 32.50 -7.34 26.84
C VAL A 353 33.36 -8.60 26.78
N PHE A 354 33.36 -9.40 27.86
CA PHE A 354 34.15 -10.63 28.00
C PHE A 354 33.25 -11.88 28.06
N GLY A 355 33.81 -13.09 27.97
CA GLY A 355 33.00 -14.32 27.94
C GLY A 355 32.12 -14.56 29.18
N ASN A 356 32.56 -14.14 30.37
CA ASN A 356 31.74 -14.16 31.60
C ASN A 356 30.55 -13.18 31.57
N SER A 357 30.44 -12.37 30.51
CA SER A 357 29.40 -11.37 30.33
C SER A 357 28.21 -11.90 29.55
N LEU A 358 28.12 -13.19 29.23
CA LEU A 358 26.94 -13.78 28.58
C LEU A 358 25.84 -14.09 29.60
N ASN A 359 24.61 -13.66 29.35
CA ASN A 359 23.44 -14.07 30.11
C ASN A 359 22.77 -15.25 29.42
N SER A 360 23.03 -16.46 29.91
CA SER A 360 22.30 -17.64 29.45
C SER A 360 21.91 -18.48 30.66
N PRO A 361 20.61 -18.56 30.99
CA PRO A 361 20.16 -19.31 32.16
C PRO A 361 20.64 -20.76 32.14
N GLY A 362 21.30 -21.20 33.21
CA GLY A 362 21.84 -22.57 33.32
C GLY A 362 23.11 -22.84 32.51
N TYR A 363 23.68 -21.84 31.83
CA TYR A 363 24.94 -21.96 31.10
C TYR A 363 25.97 -20.98 31.67
N THR A 364 27.20 -21.46 31.86
CA THR A 364 28.33 -20.63 32.28
C THR A 364 29.42 -20.73 31.23
N CYS A 365 29.77 -19.60 30.60
CA CYS A 365 30.90 -19.59 29.68
C CYS A 365 32.22 -19.64 30.47
N SER A 366 33.02 -20.68 30.23
CA SER A 366 34.37 -20.82 30.80
C SER A 366 35.46 -20.12 29.99
N GLU A 367 35.13 -19.65 28.79
CA GLU A 367 36.07 -19.00 27.87
C GLU A 367 36.30 -17.53 28.26
N THR A 368 37.55 -17.08 28.18
CA THR A 368 37.90 -15.65 28.34
C THR A 368 37.35 -14.82 27.17
N ASN A 369 37.35 -15.40 25.97
CA ASN A 369 36.88 -14.77 24.75
C ASN A 369 35.40 -15.08 24.51
N LEU A 370 34.57 -14.04 24.43
CA LEU A 370 33.13 -14.15 24.18
C LEU A 370 32.82 -14.96 22.92
N TYR A 371 33.62 -14.80 21.87
CA TYR A 371 33.39 -15.45 20.58
C TYR A 371 33.66 -16.97 20.60
N ASN A 372 34.30 -17.47 21.65
CA ASN A 372 34.51 -18.90 21.87
C ASN A 372 33.40 -19.53 22.72
N CYS A 373 32.45 -18.75 23.25
CA CYS A 373 31.36 -19.30 24.03
C CYS A 373 30.35 -20.01 23.12
N ASP A 374 30.09 -21.30 23.36
CA ASP A 374 29.13 -22.10 22.58
C ASP A 374 27.76 -21.44 22.47
N LYS A 375 27.21 -20.93 23.58
CA LYS A 375 25.90 -20.23 23.56
C LYS A 375 25.90 -18.93 22.78
N TYR A 376 27.04 -18.25 22.68
CA TYR A 376 27.17 -17.06 21.83
C TYR A 376 27.12 -17.48 20.36
N GLN A 377 27.89 -18.50 19.98
CA GLN A 377 27.90 -19.04 18.61
C GLN A 377 26.54 -19.59 18.20
N GLU A 378 25.88 -20.36 19.07
CA GLU A 378 24.53 -20.90 18.83
C GLU A 378 23.51 -19.77 18.60
N SER A 379 23.53 -18.73 19.44
CA SER A 379 22.63 -17.58 19.28
C SER A 379 22.89 -16.82 17.98
N MET A 380 24.16 -16.65 17.60
CA MET A 380 24.56 -16.06 16.31
C MET A 380 24.02 -16.87 15.12
N GLN A 381 24.07 -18.20 15.19
CA GLN A 381 23.55 -19.08 14.15
C GLN A 381 22.03 -19.03 14.07
N ASN A 382 21.35 -19.13 15.22
CA ASN A 382 19.89 -19.22 15.33
C ASN A 382 19.18 -17.90 14.96
N PHE A 383 19.72 -16.75 15.40
CA PHE A 383 19.02 -15.46 15.32
C PHE A 383 19.60 -14.47 14.30
N HIS A 384 20.85 -14.69 13.86
CA HIS A 384 21.52 -13.81 12.91
C HIS A 384 21.92 -14.50 11.61
N SER A 385 21.69 -15.82 11.47
CA SER A 385 22.12 -16.63 10.32
C SER A 385 23.63 -16.53 10.03
N LYS A 386 24.43 -16.32 11.08
CA LYS A 386 25.88 -16.07 10.97
C LYS A 386 26.65 -16.98 11.92
N ASN A 387 27.82 -17.40 11.50
CA ASN A 387 28.86 -17.91 12.38
C ASN A 387 29.78 -16.76 12.81
N VAL A 388 30.53 -16.99 13.89
CA VAL A 388 31.53 -16.07 14.39
C VAL A 388 32.84 -16.81 14.64
N LEU A 389 33.95 -16.25 14.15
CA LEU A 389 35.29 -16.76 14.40
C LEU A 389 35.80 -16.27 15.76
N SER A 390 36.82 -16.94 16.31
CA SER A 390 37.46 -16.55 17.57
C SER A 390 38.02 -15.12 17.56
N ASN A 391 38.33 -14.57 16.39
CA ASN A 391 38.77 -13.18 16.23
C ASN A 391 37.62 -12.14 16.18
N GLY A 392 36.36 -12.58 16.25
CA GLY A 392 35.17 -11.73 16.20
C GLY A 392 34.68 -11.38 14.78
N MET A 393 35.23 -12.04 13.76
CA MET A 393 34.74 -11.90 12.39
C MET A 393 33.49 -12.74 12.19
N ASP A 394 32.42 -12.11 11.69
CA ASP A 394 31.22 -12.83 11.28
C ASP A 394 31.41 -13.41 9.87
N TYR A 395 30.85 -14.58 9.63
CA TYR A 395 30.73 -15.15 8.30
C TYR A 395 29.39 -15.87 8.16
N GLU A 396 28.95 -16.07 6.92
CA GLU A 396 27.66 -16.67 6.62
C GLU A 396 27.65 -18.13 7.09
N ILE A 397 26.58 -18.56 7.77
CA ILE A 397 26.44 -19.98 8.13
C ILE A 397 26.28 -20.84 6.87
N ASN A 398 25.53 -20.31 5.91
CA ASN A 398 25.37 -20.83 4.58
C ASN A 398 25.06 -19.64 3.67
N PRO A 399 25.71 -19.51 2.50
CA PRO A 399 25.46 -18.39 1.60
C PRO A 399 23.98 -18.24 1.19
N ILE A 400 23.20 -19.33 1.19
CA ILE A 400 21.76 -19.32 0.83
C ILE A 400 20.81 -19.10 2.01
N VAL A 401 21.35 -18.75 3.19
CA VAL A 401 20.58 -18.47 4.41
C VAL A 401 21.13 -17.17 5.02
N LYS A 402 20.66 -16.02 4.51
CA LYS A 402 21.09 -14.69 4.97
C LYS A 402 20.14 -13.60 4.50
N GLY A 403 20.29 -12.39 5.05
CA GLY A 403 19.56 -11.21 4.57
C GLY A 403 18.05 -11.45 4.62
N THR A 404 17.34 -11.09 3.55
CA THR A 404 15.88 -11.23 3.41
C THR A 404 15.37 -12.66 3.29
N TYR A 405 16.28 -13.62 3.06
CA TYR A 405 16.02 -15.05 2.92
C TYR A 405 16.80 -15.85 3.99
N GLY A 406 17.06 -15.23 5.14
CA GLY A 406 17.66 -15.87 6.31
C GLY A 406 16.62 -16.33 7.32
N PHE A 407 17.07 -16.62 8.55
CA PHE A 407 16.16 -16.83 9.68
C PHE A 407 15.63 -15.50 10.19
N HIS A 408 14.32 -15.35 10.16
CA HIS A 408 13.61 -14.23 10.78
C HIS A 408 12.79 -14.73 11.97
N HIS A 409 12.48 -13.81 12.90
CA HIS A 409 11.86 -14.16 14.17
C HIS A 409 10.72 -13.20 14.51
N TYR A 410 9.60 -13.77 14.94
CA TYR A 410 8.51 -13.07 15.61
C TYR A 410 8.51 -13.34 17.12
N ASP A 411 9.42 -14.22 17.54
CA ASP A 411 9.50 -14.85 18.83
C ASP A 411 10.94 -14.80 19.33
N ILE A 412 11.13 -14.29 20.54
CA ILE A 412 12.44 -14.05 21.10
C ILE A 412 12.44 -14.64 22.52
N PRO A 413 13.41 -15.48 22.89
CA PRO A 413 13.46 -16.12 24.20
C PRO A 413 13.74 -15.11 25.32
N ASP A 414 13.17 -15.32 26.49
CA ASP A 414 13.37 -14.45 27.65
C ASP A 414 14.79 -14.56 28.21
N ILE A 415 15.36 -13.41 28.58
CA ILE A 415 16.74 -13.26 29.02
C ILE A 415 16.96 -13.62 30.49
N HIS A 416 15.90 -13.79 31.29
CA HIS A 416 15.96 -13.87 32.75
C HIS A 416 15.44 -15.18 33.35
N ILE A 417 14.83 -16.06 32.55
CA ILE A 417 14.13 -17.23 33.08
C ILE A 417 14.90 -18.52 32.75
N PRO A 418 15.47 -19.22 33.75
CA PRO A 418 15.95 -20.59 33.58
C PRO A 418 14.77 -21.54 33.45
N GLY A 419 14.73 -22.34 32.38
CA GLY A 419 13.68 -23.34 32.20
C GLY A 419 13.23 -23.52 30.74
N PRO A 420 12.00 -24.02 30.50
CA PRO A 420 11.46 -24.18 29.15
C PRO A 420 11.40 -22.83 28.42
N TRP A 421 11.32 -22.88 27.09
CA TRP A 421 11.25 -21.69 26.25
C TRP A 421 10.13 -20.75 26.75
N THR A 422 10.48 -19.50 27.03
CA THR A 422 9.57 -18.43 27.45
C THR A 422 9.82 -17.23 26.57
N SER A 423 8.79 -16.50 26.14
CA SER A 423 8.97 -15.34 25.27
C SER A 423 9.35 -14.09 26.06
N GLN A 424 10.25 -13.28 25.51
CA GLN A 424 10.53 -11.92 25.96
C GLN A 424 9.35 -10.97 25.72
N LEU A 425 8.43 -11.30 24.81
CA LEU A 425 7.29 -10.46 24.44
C LEU A 425 6.14 -10.63 25.45
N ASN A 426 6.42 -10.26 26.70
CA ASN A 426 5.55 -10.40 27.87
C ASN A 426 5.40 -9.07 28.62
N ASP A 427 4.51 -9.01 29.61
CA ASP A 427 4.16 -7.75 30.27
C ASP A 427 5.36 -7.05 30.97
N SER A 428 6.44 -7.76 31.34
CA SER A 428 7.63 -7.13 31.94
C SER A 428 8.45 -6.32 30.94
N HIS A 429 8.28 -6.58 29.64
CA HIS A 429 8.99 -5.91 28.55
C HIS A 429 8.12 -4.88 27.82
N LEU A 430 6.90 -4.62 28.30
CA LEU A 430 6.05 -3.58 27.73
C LEU A 430 6.69 -2.20 27.89
N LEU A 431 6.59 -1.39 26.83
CA LEU A 431 7.02 0.00 26.91
C LEU A 431 6.18 0.76 27.97
N PRO A 432 6.76 1.72 28.71
CA PRO A 432 6.09 2.38 29.83
C PRO A 432 4.72 2.98 29.49
N GLU A 433 4.56 3.49 28.28
CA GLU A 433 3.31 4.07 27.78
C GLU A 433 2.19 3.05 27.55
N TYR A 434 2.49 1.75 27.55
CA TYR A 434 1.50 0.67 27.54
C TYR A 434 1.29 0.06 28.92
N GLN A 435 2.08 0.40 29.95
CA GLN A 435 1.95 -0.20 31.28
C GLN A 435 0.72 0.32 32.06
N ASN A 436 0.17 1.45 31.63
CA ASN A 436 -1.08 2.00 32.16
C ASN A 436 -2.27 1.55 31.27
N ASP A 437 -3.46 1.42 31.85
CA ASP A 437 -4.69 1.02 31.13
C ASP A 437 -4.74 -0.43 30.62
N GLY A 438 -4.41 -1.39 31.47
CA GLY A 438 -4.62 -2.82 31.17
C GLY A 438 -3.66 -3.38 30.12
N PHE A 439 -2.48 -2.76 29.98
CA PHE A 439 -1.38 -3.24 29.14
C PHE A 439 -1.55 -3.07 27.62
N VAL A 440 -2.49 -2.22 27.18
CA VAL A 440 -2.90 -2.05 25.76
C VAL A 440 -3.29 -0.60 25.48
N LYS A 441 -3.01 -0.11 24.26
CA LYS A 441 -3.64 1.12 23.74
C LYS A 441 -4.75 0.78 22.74
N TYR A 442 -5.88 1.43 22.88
CA TYR A 442 -7.04 1.27 22.00
C TYR A 442 -7.09 2.41 20.97
N TYR A 443 -7.32 2.06 19.72
CA TYR A 443 -7.60 3.00 18.65
C TYR A 443 -8.92 2.64 17.98
N CYS A 444 -9.95 3.45 18.23
CA CYS A 444 -11.27 3.33 17.63
C CYS A 444 -11.52 4.56 16.75
N ASN A 445 -11.38 4.42 15.44
CA ASN A 445 -11.44 5.58 14.56
C ASN A 445 -12.73 5.68 13.75
N GLY A 446 -13.58 4.64 13.69
CA GLY A 446 -14.89 4.64 13.01
C GLY A 446 -14.84 5.07 11.53
N ARG A 447 -13.63 5.11 10.95
CA ARG A 447 -13.32 5.59 9.60
C ARG A 447 -12.23 4.71 9.00
N PRO A 448 -12.08 4.69 7.66
CA PRO A 448 -11.00 4.01 7.00
C PRO A 448 -9.63 4.47 7.54
N THR A 449 -8.81 3.54 8.04
CA THR A 449 -7.60 3.86 8.81
C THR A 449 -6.38 3.09 8.32
N ALA A 450 -5.33 3.79 7.89
CA ALA A 450 -4.00 3.22 7.71
C ALA A 450 -3.21 3.24 9.04
N ILE A 451 -2.38 2.22 9.24
CA ILE A 451 -1.55 2.02 10.42
C ILE A 451 -0.12 1.81 9.94
N TYR A 452 0.75 2.79 10.19
CA TYR A 452 2.15 2.71 9.80
C TYR A 452 3.00 2.40 11.04
N VAL A 453 3.68 1.25 11.00
CA VAL A 453 4.71 0.89 11.98
C VAL A 453 6.08 1.16 11.38
N LYS A 454 6.67 2.27 11.82
CA LYS A 454 7.99 2.71 11.38
C LYS A 454 9.08 1.92 12.11
N GLY A 455 9.96 1.31 11.33
CA GLY A 455 11.22 0.76 11.81
C GLY A 455 11.17 -0.47 12.74
N GLY A 456 10.12 -1.28 12.67
CA GLY A 456 10.05 -2.54 13.40
C GLY A 456 9.08 -3.57 12.79
N PRO A 457 9.23 -4.86 13.12
CA PRO A 457 8.31 -5.92 12.72
C PRO A 457 6.97 -5.81 13.44
N VAL A 458 5.95 -6.41 12.83
CA VAL A 458 4.57 -6.35 13.31
C VAL A 458 3.99 -7.75 13.41
N ARG A 459 3.27 -8.02 14.49
CA ARG A 459 2.37 -9.18 14.63
C ARG A 459 0.93 -8.74 14.44
N VAL A 460 0.15 -9.50 13.69
CA VAL A 460 -1.25 -9.21 13.38
C VAL A 460 -2.12 -10.43 13.65
N HIS A 461 -3.31 -10.19 14.23
CA HIS A 461 -4.34 -11.19 14.50
C HIS A 461 -5.68 -10.54 14.89
N GLY A 462 -6.74 -11.33 14.97
CA GLY A 462 -8.04 -10.94 15.53
C GLY A 462 -9.15 -10.84 14.50
N THR A 463 -10.28 -10.28 14.91
CA THR A 463 -11.44 -10.05 14.02
C THR A 463 -11.62 -8.57 13.81
N TYR A 464 -11.70 -8.11 12.56
CA TYR A 464 -11.78 -6.69 12.21
C TYR A 464 -13.16 -6.31 11.71
N LYS A 465 -13.56 -5.09 12.08
CA LYS A 465 -14.76 -4.40 11.59
C LYS A 465 -14.36 -2.99 11.16
N GLY A 466 -14.58 -2.66 9.89
CA GLY A 466 -14.12 -1.44 9.25
C GLY A 466 -12.98 -1.67 8.24
N GLN A 467 -12.43 -0.58 7.72
CA GLN A 467 -11.42 -0.60 6.65
C GLN A 467 -10.04 -0.24 7.21
N TYR A 468 -9.07 -1.13 7.02
CA TYR A 468 -7.73 -0.98 7.59
C TYR A 468 -6.62 -1.28 6.58
N THR A 469 -5.49 -0.59 6.72
CA THR A 469 -4.24 -0.97 6.05
C THR A 469 -3.12 -0.97 7.08
N VAL A 470 -2.32 -2.03 7.16
CA VAL A 470 -1.10 -2.08 7.98
C VAL A 470 0.11 -2.00 7.07
N VAL A 471 1.00 -1.04 7.31
CA VAL A 471 2.21 -0.83 6.52
C VAL A 471 3.46 -0.82 7.40
N THR A 472 4.54 -1.43 6.90
CA THR A 472 5.85 -1.44 7.56
C THR A 472 6.93 -0.90 6.62
N ASP A 473 8.07 -0.47 7.17
CA ASP A 473 9.27 -0.21 6.39
C ASP A 473 9.88 -1.49 5.81
N GLU A 474 10.91 -1.37 4.97
CA GLU A 474 11.65 -2.53 4.47
C GLU A 474 12.53 -3.16 5.56
N TYR A 475 13.36 -2.33 6.19
CA TYR A 475 14.29 -2.80 7.22
C TYR A 475 14.67 -1.67 8.17
N THR A 476 15.34 -2.06 9.25
CA THR A 476 15.94 -1.15 10.22
C THR A 476 17.28 -1.69 10.63
N THR A 477 18.29 -0.83 10.58
CA THR A 477 19.62 -1.19 11.05
C THR A 477 19.76 -0.87 12.53
N TYR A 478 20.46 -1.72 13.26
CA TYR A 478 20.68 -1.53 14.69
C TYR A 478 22.07 -2.01 15.10
N HIS A 479 22.60 -1.42 16.17
CA HIS A 479 23.83 -1.88 16.80
C HIS A 479 23.55 -3.11 17.64
N ARG A 480 24.22 -4.22 17.34
CA ARG A 480 24.08 -5.45 18.14
C ARG A 480 24.50 -5.18 19.57
N HIS A 481 23.58 -5.45 20.49
CA HIS A 481 23.79 -5.16 21.90
C HIS A 481 24.92 -6.02 22.52
N ALA A 482 25.15 -7.23 21.99
CA ALA A 482 26.17 -8.18 22.41
C ALA A 482 27.35 -8.27 21.41
N TRP A 483 27.88 -7.12 21.00
CA TRP A 483 29.11 -7.05 20.21
C TRP A 483 30.34 -6.81 21.09
N GLY A 484 31.36 -7.66 20.94
CA GLY A 484 32.58 -7.62 21.74
C GLY A 484 33.58 -6.56 21.27
N SER A 485 34.51 -6.20 22.16
CA SER A 485 35.37 -5.02 22.03
C SER A 485 36.83 -5.30 21.67
N ASN A 486 37.17 -6.51 21.20
CA ASN A 486 38.56 -6.76 20.80
C ASN A 486 38.96 -5.73 19.73
N LEU A 487 40.12 -5.10 19.89
CA LEU A 487 40.73 -4.21 18.89
C LEU A 487 40.84 -4.88 17.49
N SER A 488 40.70 -6.21 17.43
CA SER A 488 40.63 -7.05 16.24
C SER A 488 39.24 -7.16 15.60
N ALA A 489 38.13 -6.88 16.30
CA ALA A 489 36.78 -6.81 15.73
C ALA A 489 36.60 -5.58 14.82
N SER A 490 37.44 -4.55 15.03
CA SER A 490 37.66 -3.43 14.10
C SER A 490 38.20 -3.88 12.73
N SER A 491 38.60 -5.15 12.58
CA SER A 491 39.14 -5.74 11.34
C SER A 491 38.09 -6.47 10.49
N GLY A 492 36.78 -6.37 10.80
CA GLY A 492 35.72 -6.69 9.82
C GLY A 492 34.44 -7.39 10.30
N GLY A 493 34.14 -7.47 11.61
CA GLY A 493 32.83 -7.95 12.08
C GLY A 493 31.75 -6.85 11.99
N PRO A 494 30.52 -7.12 11.50
CA PRO A 494 29.47 -6.11 11.37
C PRO A 494 28.90 -5.73 12.75
N LYS A 495 29.37 -4.62 13.30
CA LYS A 495 28.81 -3.99 14.51
C LYS A 495 27.31 -3.67 14.37
N ILE A 496 26.88 -3.40 13.14
CA ILE A 496 25.51 -3.11 12.76
C ILE A 496 24.90 -4.36 12.12
N ASP A 497 23.69 -4.72 12.53
CA ASP A 497 22.90 -5.75 11.86
C ASP A 497 21.58 -5.18 11.33
N THR A 498 20.89 -5.97 10.51
CA THR A 498 19.65 -5.59 9.85
C THR A 498 18.48 -6.36 10.44
N LEU A 499 17.46 -5.64 10.90
CA LEU A 499 16.15 -6.18 11.25
C LEU A 499 15.22 -5.96 10.05
N TRP A 500 14.65 -7.03 9.52
CA TRP A 500 13.63 -6.95 8.48
C TRP A 500 12.27 -6.69 9.11
N ASN A 501 11.58 -5.66 8.64
CA ASN A 501 10.32 -5.21 9.22
C ASN A 501 9.15 -5.99 8.60
N ASN A 502 9.16 -7.29 8.85
CA ASN A 502 8.16 -8.23 8.35
C ASN A 502 6.82 -8.05 9.06
N ILE A 503 5.74 -8.45 8.39
CA ILE A 503 4.43 -8.66 9.01
C ILE A 503 4.27 -10.15 9.31
N TRP A 504 3.89 -10.47 10.54
CA TRP A 504 3.70 -11.83 11.04
C TRP A 504 2.24 -12.06 11.39
N ILE A 505 1.60 -12.99 10.69
CA ILE A 505 0.25 -13.46 10.98
C ILE A 505 0.39 -14.55 12.04
N ILE A 506 0.01 -14.24 13.28
CA ILE A 506 0.25 -15.11 14.44
C ILE A 506 -0.97 -15.93 14.87
N ASP A 507 -2.13 -15.57 14.37
CA ASP A 507 -3.42 -16.24 14.53
C ASP A 507 -4.29 -15.80 13.34
N ASP A 508 -5.53 -16.26 13.30
CA ASP A 508 -6.54 -15.85 12.35
C ASP A 508 -6.69 -14.33 12.25
N ILE A 509 -6.95 -13.87 11.03
CA ILE A 509 -7.36 -12.51 10.71
C ILE A 509 -8.70 -12.59 10.00
N ARG A 510 -9.79 -12.30 10.72
CA ARG A 510 -11.15 -12.52 10.22
C ARG A 510 -11.89 -11.22 10.02
N ASN A 511 -12.55 -11.09 8.88
CA ASN A 511 -13.64 -10.15 8.69
C ASN A 511 -14.81 -10.51 9.62
N GLU A 512 -15.38 -9.52 10.32
CA GLU A 512 -16.56 -9.67 11.19
C GLU A 512 -17.79 -10.29 10.48
N ASP A 513 -17.97 -10.01 9.19
CA ASP A 513 -19.12 -10.52 8.42
C ASP A 513 -18.91 -11.96 7.91
N ALA A 514 -17.75 -12.55 8.21
CA ALA A 514 -17.49 -13.94 7.86
C ALA A 514 -18.36 -14.89 8.69
N SER A 515 -18.74 -16.00 8.06
CA SER A 515 -19.45 -17.07 8.75
C SER A 515 -18.55 -17.79 9.77
N TRP A 516 -19.16 -18.60 10.64
CA TRP A 516 -18.47 -19.28 11.74
C TRP A 516 -17.28 -20.17 11.30
N ASN A 517 -17.33 -20.71 10.08
CA ASN A 517 -16.27 -21.54 9.50
C ASN A 517 -15.24 -20.71 8.69
N GLY A 518 -15.30 -19.38 8.76
CA GLY A 518 -14.39 -18.48 8.06
C GLY A 518 -14.70 -18.29 6.57
N SER A 519 -15.87 -18.69 6.06
CA SER A 519 -16.26 -18.37 4.68
C SER A 519 -16.85 -16.96 4.57
N LEU A 520 -16.44 -16.23 3.53
CA LEU A 520 -16.93 -14.89 3.20
C LEU A 520 -18.00 -14.86 2.09
N LEU A 521 -18.49 -16.03 1.64
CA LEU A 521 -19.47 -16.11 0.54
C LEU A 521 -20.74 -15.28 0.76
N ASN A 522 -21.33 -15.35 1.96
CA ASN A 522 -22.54 -14.61 2.29
C ASN A 522 -22.31 -13.10 2.46
N ALA A 523 -21.05 -12.66 2.46
CA ALA A 523 -20.63 -11.28 2.62
C ALA A 523 -19.99 -10.73 1.33
N GLN A 524 -20.10 -11.45 0.20
CA GLN A 524 -19.70 -10.95 -1.11
C GLN A 524 -20.75 -9.98 -1.67
N PRO A 525 -20.36 -8.99 -2.49
CA PRO A 525 -21.29 -8.12 -3.19
C PRO A 525 -22.16 -8.91 -4.18
N GLU A 526 -23.41 -8.49 -4.37
CA GLU A 526 -24.33 -9.09 -5.34
C GLU A 526 -23.96 -8.70 -6.78
N GLU A 527 -23.48 -7.46 -6.95
CA GLU A 527 -23.04 -6.91 -8.23
C GLU A 527 -21.78 -6.06 -8.03
N VAL A 528 -20.80 -6.26 -8.91
CA VAL A 528 -19.57 -5.47 -9.00
C VAL A 528 -19.52 -4.84 -10.39
N SER A 529 -19.45 -3.51 -10.45
CA SER A 529 -19.38 -2.75 -11.70
C SER A 529 -18.40 -1.59 -11.60
N ASP A 530 -18.01 -1.01 -12.73
CA ASP A 530 -17.18 0.20 -12.79
C ASP A 530 -17.78 1.41 -12.06
N LEU A 531 -19.09 1.39 -11.80
CA LEU A 531 -19.83 2.46 -11.11
C LEU A 531 -19.96 2.21 -9.60
N GLY A 532 -19.43 1.09 -9.10
CA GLY A 532 -19.50 0.67 -7.70
C GLY A 532 -20.19 -0.68 -7.54
N CYS A 533 -20.39 -1.05 -6.27
CA CYS A 533 -20.97 -2.33 -5.89
C CYS A 533 -22.31 -2.19 -5.17
N VAL A 534 -23.10 -3.26 -5.22
CA VAL A 534 -24.35 -3.38 -4.47
C VAL A 534 -24.23 -4.54 -3.47
N GLY A 535 -24.48 -4.25 -2.19
CA GLY A 535 -24.32 -5.23 -1.12
C GLY A 535 -22.86 -5.50 -0.74
N GLY A 536 -22.62 -6.61 -0.06
CA GLY A 536 -21.29 -7.01 0.41
C GLY A 536 -20.91 -6.44 1.78
N SER A 537 -19.67 -6.77 2.20
CA SER A 537 -19.06 -6.30 3.43
C SER A 537 -18.39 -4.94 3.24
N GLU A 538 -18.55 -4.04 4.21
CA GLU A 538 -17.77 -2.79 4.28
C GLU A 538 -16.38 -3.01 4.91
N ASN A 539 -16.09 -4.21 5.43
CA ASN A 539 -14.86 -4.49 6.14
C ASN A 539 -13.80 -5.01 5.17
N VAL A 540 -12.72 -4.26 4.99
CA VAL A 540 -11.57 -4.68 4.18
C VAL A 540 -10.25 -4.44 4.92
N LEU A 541 -9.29 -5.33 4.72
CA LEU A 541 -7.97 -5.23 5.33
C LEU A 541 -6.87 -5.40 4.27
N GLY A 542 -5.93 -4.45 4.27
CA GLY A 542 -4.69 -4.53 3.51
C GLY A 542 -3.48 -4.72 4.43
N LEU A 543 -2.60 -5.66 4.11
CA LEU A 543 -1.28 -5.82 4.73
C LEU A 543 -0.22 -5.45 3.69
N VAL A 544 0.66 -4.51 4.01
CA VAL A 544 1.71 -4.01 3.10
C VAL A 544 3.05 -4.08 3.81
N SER A 545 3.77 -5.18 3.63
CA SER A 545 5.11 -5.30 4.18
C SER A 545 6.16 -4.76 3.22
N GLY A 546 7.07 -3.94 3.75
CA GLY A 546 8.28 -3.57 3.05
C GLY A 546 9.28 -4.72 2.89
N ALA A 547 9.11 -5.84 3.58
CA ALA A 547 9.97 -7.02 3.48
C ALA A 547 9.16 -8.26 3.11
N ASN A 548 8.82 -9.08 4.11
CA ASN A 548 8.08 -10.32 3.95
C ASN A 548 6.79 -10.29 4.76
N VAL A 549 5.83 -11.10 4.33
CA VAL A 549 4.65 -11.45 5.12
C VAL A 549 4.70 -12.93 5.43
N TYR A 550 4.69 -13.30 6.71
CA TYR A 550 4.75 -14.70 7.11
C TYR A 550 3.53 -15.13 7.91
N VAL A 551 3.04 -16.34 7.62
CA VAL A 551 2.27 -17.11 8.59
C VAL A 551 3.24 -17.68 9.62
N ALA A 552 3.17 -17.17 10.84
CA ALA A 552 4.07 -17.52 11.92
C ALA A 552 3.79 -18.94 12.46
N ASN A 553 4.81 -19.62 12.98
CA ASN A 553 4.62 -20.95 13.57
C ASN A 553 4.06 -20.87 15.00
N THR A 554 2.75 -20.64 15.17
CA THR A 554 2.08 -20.60 16.48
C THR A 554 1.20 -21.82 16.70
N GLN A 555 0.81 -22.07 17.95
CA GLN A 555 -0.18 -23.11 18.27
C GLN A 555 -1.51 -22.87 17.53
N ALA A 556 -1.92 -21.60 17.41
CA ALA A 556 -3.11 -21.21 16.64
C ALA A 556 -2.96 -21.51 15.14
N ASN A 557 -1.74 -21.39 14.60
CA ASN A 557 -1.44 -21.70 13.20
C ASN A 557 -0.95 -23.15 12.98
N GLY A 558 -1.43 -24.10 13.78
CA GLY A 558 -1.18 -25.53 13.55
C GLY A 558 0.25 -26.02 13.86
N ALA A 559 0.99 -25.32 14.73
CA ALA A 559 2.34 -25.72 15.13
C ALA A 559 2.43 -27.21 15.54
N ARG A 560 3.64 -27.76 15.38
CA ARG A 560 3.98 -29.14 15.76
C ARG A 560 3.10 -30.15 15.03
N ASN A 561 3.26 -30.22 13.72
CA ASN A 561 2.57 -31.20 12.88
C ASN A 561 1.03 -31.24 13.11
N ASN A 562 0.43 -30.04 13.19
CA ASN A 562 -1.00 -29.85 13.41
C ASN A 562 -1.57 -30.63 14.62
N THR A 563 -0.81 -30.67 15.73
CA THR A 563 -1.21 -31.41 16.94
C THR A 563 -2.57 -30.96 17.50
N TRP A 564 -2.95 -29.71 17.24
CA TRP A 564 -4.19 -29.10 17.75
C TRP A 564 -5.30 -28.97 16.70
N ASN A 565 -5.14 -29.57 15.52
CA ASN A 565 -6.11 -29.54 14.43
C ASN A 565 -6.61 -28.11 14.12
N GLN A 566 -5.67 -27.21 13.89
CA GLN A 566 -5.91 -25.82 13.53
C GLN A 566 -5.57 -25.60 12.05
N ASP A 567 -6.25 -24.62 11.47
CA ASP A 567 -5.98 -24.03 10.16
C ASP A 567 -5.85 -22.52 10.37
N VAL A 568 -5.48 -21.77 9.33
CA VAL A 568 -5.38 -20.30 9.41
C VAL A 568 -6.29 -19.65 8.40
N HIS A 569 -7.19 -18.79 8.88
CA HIS A 569 -8.08 -17.96 8.07
C HIS A 569 -7.52 -16.54 7.97
N ILE A 570 -7.31 -16.08 6.73
CA ILE A 570 -6.75 -14.77 6.45
C ILE A 570 -7.72 -14.03 5.53
N HIS A 571 -8.42 -13.03 6.05
CA HIS A 571 -9.29 -12.14 5.28
C HIS A 571 -8.54 -10.83 5.08
N ALA A 572 -7.65 -10.79 4.10
CA ALA A 572 -6.82 -9.62 3.82
C ALA A 572 -6.22 -9.66 2.41
N HIS A 573 -6.01 -8.49 1.83
CA HIS A 573 -5.12 -8.34 0.67
C HIS A 573 -3.69 -8.09 1.13
N ILE A 574 -2.73 -8.85 0.62
CA ILE A 574 -1.36 -8.94 1.11
C ILE A 574 -0.38 -8.43 0.04
N ILE A 575 0.52 -7.54 0.43
CA ILE A 575 1.66 -7.09 -0.38
C ILE A 575 2.97 -7.38 0.37
N ALA A 576 3.93 -7.99 -0.32
CA ALA A 576 5.32 -8.16 0.11
C ALA A 576 6.28 -7.59 -0.96
N PHE A 577 6.66 -6.31 -0.83
CA PHE A 577 7.33 -5.59 -1.92
C PHE A 577 8.78 -6.00 -2.17
N ASN A 578 9.52 -6.46 -1.15
CA ASN A 578 10.94 -6.76 -1.30
C ASN A 578 11.26 -8.26 -1.39
N GLU A 579 10.36 -9.13 -0.95
CA GLU A 579 10.47 -10.57 -1.10
C GLU A 579 9.09 -11.24 -1.33
N SER A 580 8.50 -11.87 -0.31
CA SER A 580 7.46 -12.88 -0.51
C SER A 580 6.45 -12.97 0.63
N PHE A 581 5.27 -13.49 0.29
CA PHE A 581 4.35 -14.08 1.25
C PHE A 581 4.68 -15.57 1.44
N GLY A 582 4.94 -16.03 2.66
CA GLY A 582 5.33 -17.42 2.93
C GLY A 582 5.00 -17.92 4.33
N VAL A 583 5.45 -19.12 4.65
CA VAL A 583 5.26 -19.74 5.98
C VAL A 583 6.59 -19.82 6.74
N HIS A 584 6.54 -19.64 8.05
CA HIS A 584 7.69 -19.77 8.97
C HIS A 584 8.14 -21.24 9.14
N TYR A 585 8.53 -21.90 8.06
CA TYR A 585 8.87 -23.33 8.08
C TYR A 585 10.22 -23.63 8.74
N TRP A 586 11.12 -22.66 8.86
CA TRP A 586 12.44 -22.88 9.47
C TRP A 586 12.37 -23.04 11.00
N GLN A 587 11.28 -22.63 11.64
CA GLN A 587 10.98 -22.99 13.03
C GLN A 587 10.29 -24.35 13.11
N ASN A 588 10.81 -25.37 12.43
CA ASN A 588 10.16 -26.67 12.40
C ASN A 588 10.39 -27.50 13.68
N THR A 589 9.57 -28.53 13.85
CA THR A 589 9.66 -29.48 14.96
C THR A 589 10.19 -30.85 14.53
N MET A 590 10.83 -30.93 13.36
CA MET A 590 11.24 -32.20 12.76
C MET A 590 12.46 -32.83 13.44
N THR A 591 12.31 -34.12 13.74
CA THR A 591 13.34 -34.98 14.32
C THR A 591 13.45 -36.25 13.51
N THR A 592 14.60 -36.47 12.84
CA THR A 592 14.89 -37.71 12.12
C THR A 592 16.05 -38.44 12.80
N ALA A 593 16.05 -39.77 12.80
CA ALA A 593 17.11 -40.57 13.41
C ALA A 593 18.48 -40.27 12.74
N GLY A 594 19.30 -39.44 13.40
CA GLY A 594 20.64 -39.08 12.96
C GLY A 594 20.81 -37.67 12.37
N ASN A 595 19.72 -36.92 12.08
CA ASN A 595 19.79 -35.56 11.52
C ASN A 595 18.78 -34.60 12.17
N THR A 596 19.24 -33.41 12.57
CA THR A 596 18.40 -32.34 13.13
C THR A 596 18.18 -31.22 12.10
N TYR A 597 17.05 -31.27 11.40
CA TYR A 597 16.62 -30.23 10.44
C TYR A 597 16.03 -28.98 11.11
N THR A 598 15.79 -29.06 12.41
CA THR A 598 15.39 -27.92 13.23
C THR A 598 16.54 -26.94 13.49
N ASN A 599 17.80 -27.35 13.35
CA ASN A 599 18.97 -26.54 13.69
C ASN A 599 19.58 -25.86 12.45
N PRO A 600 20.33 -24.77 12.63
CA PRO A 600 21.05 -24.13 11.55
C PRO A 600 21.99 -25.13 10.83
N PRO A 601 22.11 -25.07 9.49
CA PRO A 601 21.54 -24.06 8.60
C PRO A 601 20.08 -24.32 8.20
N TYR A 602 19.44 -25.40 8.64
CA TYR A 602 18.12 -25.87 8.16
C TYR A 602 16.90 -25.28 8.89
N GLY A 603 17.12 -24.82 10.12
CA GLY A 603 16.11 -24.19 10.96
C GLY A 603 16.73 -23.25 11.99
N ASP A 604 15.89 -22.56 12.77
CA ASP A 604 16.34 -21.59 13.78
C ASP A 604 16.59 -22.20 15.19
N GLY A 605 16.44 -23.51 15.33
CA GLY A 605 16.60 -24.24 16.59
C GLY A 605 15.51 -23.99 17.63
N GLN A 606 14.48 -23.18 17.34
CA GLN A 606 13.49 -22.77 18.34
C GLN A 606 12.26 -23.70 18.41
N GLY A 607 11.86 -24.31 17.29
CA GLY A 607 10.59 -25.04 17.19
C GLY A 607 10.40 -26.14 18.23
N ILE A 608 11.40 -27.02 18.39
CA ILE A 608 11.33 -28.13 19.38
C ILE A 608 11.31 -27.61 20.82
N ALA A 609 12.11 -26.57 21.14
CA ALA A 609 12.15 -26.01 22.48
C ALA A 609 10.80 -25.39 22.89
N ARG A 610 10.04 -24.89 21.91
CA ARG A 610 8.72 -24.27 22.10
C ARG A 610 7.59 -25.29 22.19
N TYR A 611 7.52 -26.19 21.21
CA TYR A 611 6.34 -27.03 21.01
C TYR A 611 6.60 -28.51 21.29
N GLY A 612 7.86 -28.91 21.45
CA GLY A 612 8.28 -30.30 21.52
C GLY A 612 8.54 -30.92 20.14
N ALA A 613 9.03 -32.15 20.11
CA ALA A 613 9.28 -32.87 18.86
C ALA A 613 7.96 -33.24 18.15
N GLY A 614 7.93 -33.03 16.83
CA GLY A 614 6.82 -33.32 15.93
C GLY A 614 6.98 -34.60 15.11
N GLY A 615 8.14 -35.28 15.20
CA GLY A 615 8.42 -36.50 14.44
C GLY A 615 9.08 -36.22 13.10
N THR A 616 8.73 -36.98 12.05
CA THR A 616 9.37 -36.91 10.72
C THR A 616 8.63 -36.01 9.72
N THR A 617 7.61 -35.28 10.16
CA THR A 617 6.79 -34.35 9.36
C THR A 617 6.46 -33.14 10.23
N ASP A 618 6.24 -31.98 9.62
CA ASP A 618 5.72 -30.79 10.32
C ASP A 618 4.69 -30.07 9.44
N TYR A 619 3.60 -30.79 9.16
CA TYR A 619 2.44 -30.30 8.43
C TYR A 619 1.52 -29.52 9.37
N ARG A 620 1.20 -28.27 9.06
CA ARG A 620 0.54 -27.33 9.98
C ARG A 620 -0.87 -26.93 9.55
N GLY A 621 -1.52 -27.74 8.71
CA GLY A 621 -2.87 -27.46 8.20
C GLY A 621 -2.87 -26.64 6.92
N THR A 622 -3.97 -25.92 6.68
CA THR A 622 -4.23 -25.17 5.45
C THR A 622 -4.37 -23.66 5.72
N ILE A 623 -3.85 -22.84 4.80
CA ILE A 623 -4.12 -21.40 4.74
C ILE A 623 -5.36 -21.18 3.89
N TYR A 624 -6.43 -20.66 4.50
CA TYR A 624 -7.63 -20.20 3.82
C TYR A 624 -7.57 -18.67 3.66
N LEU A 625 -7.18 -18.21 2.48
CA LEU A 625 -7.13 -16.79 2.15
C LEU A 625 -8.44 -16.38 1.46
N TRP A 626 -9.04 -15.30 1.96
CA TRP A 626 -10.02 -14.48 1.24
C TRP A 626 -9.42 -13.09 1.04
N GLY A 627 -9.00 -12.78 -0.19
CA GLY A 627 -8.27 -11.57 -0.51
C GLY A 627 -7.35 -11.78 -1.71
N GLY A 628 -6.10 -11.31 -1.61
CA GLY A 628 -5.13 -11.43 -2.71
C GLY A 628 -3.69 -11.32 -2.24
N ILE A 629 -2.75 -11.75 -3.10
CA ILE A 629 -1.31 -11.73 -2.80
C ILE A 629 -0.57 -11.02 -3.93
N VAL A 630 0.19 -9.99 -3.58
CA VAL A 630 1.15 -9.31 -4.43
C VAL A 630 2.54 -9.47 -3.83
N GLN A 631 3.50 -9.98 -4.58
CA GLN A 631 4.84 -10.26 -4.07
C GLN A 631 5.94 -10.09 -5.13
N LYS A 632 7.19 -9.87 -4.70
CA LYS A 632 8.33 -9.77 -5.63
C LYS A 632 8.79 -11.13 -6.11
N TYR A 633 8.85 -12.10 -5.22
CA TYR A 633 9.23 -13.48 -5.48
C TYR A 633 8.13 -14.40 -4.95
N ARG A 634 7.93 -15.57 -5.55
CA ARG A 634 6.96 -16.55 -5.03
C ARG A 634 7.45 -17.16 -3.72
N GLY A 635 6.74 -16.95 -2.63
CA GLY A 635 7.08 -17.56 -1.34
C GLY A 635 6.63 -19.00 -1.21
N TYR A 636 7.35 -19.76 -0.36
CA TYR A 636 6.99 -21.13 -0.03
C TYR A 636 5.97 -21.19 1.09
N THR A 637 4.86 -21.89 0.85
CA THR A 637 3.93 -22.31 1.92
C THR A 637 4.26 -23.70 2.43
N VAL A 638 4.78 -24.58 1.57
CA VAL A 638 5.28 -25.92 1.90
C VAL A 638 6.71 -26.07 1.39
N ARG A 639 7.54 -26.80 2.16
CA ARG A 639 8.86 -27.29 1.74
C ARG A 639 8.93 -28.80 1.88
N ASN A 640 9.44 -29.46 0.84
CA ASN A 640 9.64 -30.91 0.80
C ASN A 640 10.81 -31.29 -0.11
N ASN A 641 10.94 -32.58 -0.40
CA ASN A 641 11.95 -33.14 -1.29
C ASN A 641 11.53 -33.00 -2.77
N PRO A 642 12.39 -32.53 -3.71
CA PRO A 642 13.81 -32.19 -3.56
C PRO A 642 14.05 -30.84 -2.86
N GLY A 643 14.73 -30.87 -1.73
CA GLY A 643 14.95 -29.69 -0.88
C GLY A 643 16.03 -29.93 0.17
N PRO A 644 16.32 -28.92 1.02
CA PRO A 644 17.24 -29.11 2.15
C PRO A 644 16.71 -30.15 3.16
N TYR A 645 15.41 -30.43 3.11
CA TYR A 645 14.72 -31.40 3.95
C TYR A 645 14.64 -32.73 3.21
N GLN A 646 15.19 -33.78 3.81
CA GLN A 646 15.26 -35.12 3.20
C GLN A 646 13.93 -35.88 3.20
N THR A 647 12.94 -35.39 3.95
CA THR A 647 11.69 -36.09 4.25
C THR A 647 10.47 -35.19 4.00
N ASN A 648 9.30 -35.67 4.41
CA ASN A 648 7.94 -35.13 4.26
C ASN A 648 7.76 -33.61 4.44
N ASP A 649 6.59 -33.13 4.04
CA ASP A 649 6.20 -31.72 4.00
C ASP A 649 6.37 -30.96 5.33
N ILE A 650 6.93 -29.75 5.22
CA ILE A 650 7.02 -28.73 6.29
C ILE A 650 6.27 -27.49 5.85
N GLY A 651 5.33 -27.03 6.67
CA GLY A 651 4.57 -25.81 6.40
C GLY A 651 3.08 -26.10 6.27
N MET A 652 2.40 -25.41 5.34
CA MET A 652 0.95 -25.41 5.21
C MET A 652 0.49 -25.51 3.77
N ASP A 653 -0.58 -26.26 3.54
CA ASP A 653 -1.35 -26.21 2.29
C ASP A 653 -1.99 -24.83 2.12
N LYS A 654 -2.54 -24.56 0.94
CA LYS A 654 -3.10 -23.26 0.60
C LYS A 654 -4.37 -23.36 -0.23
N ASN A 655 -5.32 -22.50 0.07
CA ASN A 655 -6.55 -22.31 -0.67
C ASN A 655 -6.83 -20.80 -0.75
N TYR A 656 -6.61 -20.23 -1.93
CA TYR A 656 -6.72 -18.80 -2.17
C TYR A 656 -8.04 -18.48 -2.85
N ASN A 657 -8.82 -17.61 -2.25
CA ASN A 657 -10.11 -17.16 -2.76
C ASN A 657 -10.09 -15.64 -2.82
N PHE A 658 -10.62 -15.07 -3.89
CA PHE A 658 -10.70 -13.61 -3.98
C PHE A 658 -11.87 -13.09 -3.15
N ASP A 659 -11.65 -11.96 -2.48
CA ASP A 659 -12.69 -11.21 -1.80
C ASP A 659 -13.14 -10.04 -2.69
N CYS A 660 -14.31 -10.17 -3.32
CA CYS A 660 -14.84 -9.19 -4.24
C CYS A 660 -15.17 -7.85 -3.59
N ASN A 661 -15.26 -7.78 -2.26
CA ASN A 661 -15.39 -6.51 -1.54
C ASN A 661 -14.20 -5.57 -1.80
N LEU A 662 -13.02 -6.11 -2.14
CA LEU A 662 -11.82 -5.32 -2.47
C LEU A 662 -11.96 -4.51 -3.76
N LYS A 663 -12.85 -4.93 -4.68
CA LYS A 663 -13.19 -4.15 -5.90
C LYS A 663 -14.09 -2.96 -5.58
N CYS A 664 -14.83 -3.05 -4.49
CA CYS A 664 -15.80 -2.06 -4.05
C CYS A 664 -15.15 -1.01 -3.16
N ASN A 665 -14.38 -1.48 -2.19
CA ASN A 665 -13.71 -0.68 -1.18
C ASN A 665 -12.25 -1.10 -1.13
N PHE A 666 -11.39 -0.26 -1.69
CA PHE A 666 -9.96 -0.48 -1.55
C PHE A 666 -9.53 -0.25 -0.10
N PRO A 667 -8.54 -0.99 0.41
CA PRO A 667 -7.95 -0.66 1.70
C PRO A 667 -7.47 0.81 1.74
N PRO A 668 -7.50 1.48 2.90
CA PRO A 668 -7.06 2.86 3.04
C PRO A 668 -5.64 3.08 2.51
N LEU A 669 -5.44 4.13 1.72
CA LEU A 669 -4.17 4.50 1.10
C LEU A 669 -3.51 3.42 0.23
N TYR A 670 -4.22 2.33 -0.12
CA TYR A 670 -3.59 1.17 -0.76
C TYR A 670 -2.92 1.55 -2.10
N PRO A 671 -1.76 0.96 -2.43
CA PRO A 671 -1.02 1.40 -3.61
C PRO A 671 -1.77 1.12 -4.91
N GLU A 672 -1.55 2.00 -5.88
CA GLU A 672 -2.13 1.95 -7.22
C GLU A 672 -1.49 0.84 -8.06
N ASN A 673 -2.26 0.25 -8.98
CA ASN A 673 -1.69 -0.61 -10.02
C ASN A 673 -1.11 0.28 -11.14
N ILE A 674 0.19 0.15 -11.39
CA ILE A 674 0.89 0.86 -12.45
C ILE A 674 1.40 -0.17 -13.44
N GLU A 675 0.85 -0.15 -14.65
CA GLU A 675 1.24 -1.05 -15.74
C GLU A 675 2.19 -0.34 -16.70
N SER A 676 3.36 -0.95 -16.91
CA SER A 676 4.44 -0.37 -17.70
C SER A 676 5.18 -1.43 -18.50
N SER A 677 5.74 -1.02 -19.63
CA SER A 677 6.79 -1.81 -20.29
C SER A 677 8.16 -1.59 -19.64
N ASP A 678 8.39 -0.48 -18.94
CA ASP A 678 9.67 -0.13 -18.30
C ASP A 678 9.45 0.47 -16.90
N CYS A 679 9.57 -0.39 -15.88
CA CYS A 679 9.43 0.00 -14.48
C CYS A 679 10.61 0.80 -13.90
N GLY A 680 11.67 1.03 -14.67
CA GLY A 680 12.84 1.85 -14.28
C GLY A 680 12.97 3.16 -15.07
N GLY A 681 12.24 3.30 -16.18
CA GLY A 681 12.27 4.44 -17.07
C GLY A 681 11.46 5.63 -16.58
N SER A 682 11.94 6.83 -16.88
CA SER A 682 11.22 8.10 -16.72
C SER A 682 10.23 8.35 -17.87
N GLN A 683 9.64 7.30 -18.44
CA GLN A 683 8.68 7.49 -19.53
C GLN A 683 7.36 8.04 -19.01
N GLU A 684 6.75 8.89 -19.84
CA GLU A 684 5.49 9.60 -19.60
C GLU A 684 4.29 8.64 -19.63
N GLU A 685 4.25 7.67 -18.72
CA GLU A 685 3.11 6.76 -18.65
C GLU A 685 1.96 7.39 -17.86
N GLU A 686 0.78 7.31 -18.47
CA GLU A 686 -0.46 7.84 -17.92
C GLU A 686 -1.08 6.82 -16.95
N LYS A 687 -1.36 7.26 -15.73
CA LYS A 687 -2.13 6.52 -14.74
C LYS A 687 -3.60 6.45 -15.18
N LYS A 688 -4.24 5.29 -15.01
CA LYS A 688 -5.68 5.16 -15.23
C LYS A 688 -6.43 5.79 -14.03
N TYR A 689 -7.10 6.93 -14.26
CA TYR A 689 -7.98 7.56 -13.27
C TYR A 689 -9.41 7.72 -13.78
N ASN A 690 -10.36 7.56 -12.87
CA ASN A 690 -11.77 7.88 -13.06
C ASN A 690 -12.09 9.28 -12.52
N VAL A 691 -13.09 9.94 -13.10
CA VAL A 691 -13.57 11.23 -12.59
C VAL A 691 -14.43 10.99 -11.36
N TYR A 692 -13.98 11.46 -10.20
CA TYR A 692 -14.71 11.35 -8.93
C TYR A 692 -15.74 12.46 -8.77
N LYS A 693 -15.31 13.73 -8.93
CA LYS A 693 -16.18 14.91 -8.85
C LYS A 693 -15.79 15.92 -9.94
N TYR A 694 -16.79 16.54 -10.57
CA TYR A 694 -16.60 17.62 -11.54
C TYR A 694 -17.72 18.66 -11.38
N PHE A 695 -17.36 19.91 -11.06
CA PHE A 695 -18.33 20.97 -10.77
C PHE A 695 -17.87 22.37 -11.17
#